data_AF-A0A5A9XBB1-F1
#
_entry.id   AF-A0A5A9XBB1-F1
#
_cell.length_a   1.000
_cell.length_b   1.000
_cell.length_c   1.000
_cell.angle_alpha   90.00
_cell.angle_beta   90.00
_cell.angle_gamma   90.00
#
_symmetry.space_group_name_H-M   'P 1'
#
loop_
_entity.id
_entity.type
_entity.pdbx_description
1 polymer ?
#
loop_
_entity_poly.entity_id
_entity_poly.type
_entity_poly.pdbx_seq_one_letter_code
_entity_poly.pdbx_strand_id
1 'polypeptide(L)'
;MLFYRCGIGALTRNVILAKAMLLVLSAVFAVAALFPTPAQASIPNRVFRVDIRPKQGYTRIILRLQENPQFTVASLPGNRLRLTLQDTDGPLFHKYRRYSDASIGGLLFSRCGSNLQVTFQAASGTGWRDATVGGTCAIALDVGTKFAPAPPRLYIAGRERIWNGVEKLVRDFDPPLKTDIPFVPTDRQILKNILNDSDQQAFMAAEAALYKGSLTEAEEAFTQFASRLSAVRPLALYRLGETWYKLQKYPQALAAFREAEKIWPAFLTFNPSVTFYYGDSIARSGDLAGARVLLARLIARLADKKYAPTLLVRLADILTRQGHDREALAIYRTVADNFPDNKANQMAQLRLADRDFLRATPWDYQRLSDLYLNISRQNSDVDMREEALFKHVLLHAIHGDASDALQQVVSFQKRFPRGVYVTVCRTIREVLVAQVYHESSWRKDAPGLIRFVEEHQDYLAACMDAPDFLPDVVKAYDEAGRPIELIKFFSTLLDHQWVGTNGPYLYEEIASNADLLGDSALAEKTLRAFLRKYPTHPRARLMLERLGGVYFMGGKYQEARDTLLWLLNKKERAQRSESYYYLGRSLWEQKGAAQAGKAMDLYIATAGRDAKDTHLLPDAYYVAASARLATGDRKGALRILDAGIKLPDNERNEEFLYKAGEITALEGKKLVARAYFEQVIKKGKDDDWKKLAQQAIESLDVGPAKR
;
A
#
# COMPACT_ATOMS: atom_id res chain seq x y z
N MET A 1 -31.33 -48.94 -47.94
CA MET A 1 -31.61 -50.37 -48.20
C MET A 1 -30.79 -51.17 -47.20
N LEU A 2 -31.27 -52.10 -46.38
CA LEU A 2 -32.60 -52.66 -46.16
C LEU A 2 -32.51 -53.34 -44.76
N PHE A 3 -33.52 -53.09 -43.92
CA PHE A 3 -34.20 -53.98 -42.96
C PHE A 3 -33.39 -54.70 -41.84
N TYR A 4 -33.69 -54.52 -40.55
CA TYR A 4 -34.91 -54.77 -39.74
C TYR A 4 -35.34 -56.24 -39.54
N ARG A 5 -35.47 -56.60 -38.25
CA ARG A 5 -36.37 -57.57 -37.57
C ARG A 5 -35.99 -59.05 -37.43
N CYS A 6 -35.69 -59.45 -36.19
CA CYS A 6 -36.48 -60.33 -35.30
C CYS A 6 -35.58 -60.77 -34.11
N GLY A 7 -36.00 -60.95 -32.86
CA GLY A 7 -37.27 -60.83 -32.14
C GLY A 7 -36.92 -60.78 -30.64
N ILE A 8 -37.52 -59.95 -29.80
CA ILE A 8 -38.84 -60.14 -29.17
C ILE A 8 -39.05 -61.61 -28.75
N GLY A 9 -38.17 -62.09 -27.85
CA GLY A 9 -38.32 -63.38 -27.16
C GLY A 9 -37.72 -63.40 -25.75
N ALA A 10 -36.80 -62.48 -25.43
CA ALA A 10 -36.10 -62.45 -24.14
C ALA A 10 -36.73 -61.51 -23.08
N LEU A 11 -37.61 -60.57 -23.48
CA LEU A 11 -38.15 -59.56 -22.56
C LEU A 11 -39.42 -59.97 -21.80
N THR A 12 -40.13 -61.02 -22.25
CA THR A 12 -41.37 -61.48 -21.59
C THR A 12 -41.13 -62.48 -20.46
N ARG A 13 -39.98 -63.17 -20.43
CA ARG A 13 -39.64 -64.14 -19.37
C ARG A 13 -39.15 -63.47 -18.07
N ASN A 14 -38.43 -62.35 -18.18
CA ASN A 14 -37.88 -61.64 -17.02
C ASN A 14 -38.92 -60.79 -16.27
N VAL A 15 -39.97 -60.31 -16.95
CA VAL A 15 -41.06 -59.53 -16.30
C VAL A 15 -42.02 -60.44 -15.52
N ILE A 16 -42.21 -61.68 -15.96
CA ILE A 16 -43.06 -62.67 -15.27
C ILE A 16 -42.34 -63.23 -14.04
N LEU A 17 -41.02 -63.49 -14.12
CA LEU A 17 -40.21 -63.87 -12.94
C LEU A 17 -40.13 -62.74 -11.90
N ALA A 18 -39.98 -61.49 -12.33
CA ALA A 18 -39.94 -60.35 -11.40
C ALA A 18 -41.28 -60.12 -10.68
N LYS A 19 -42.42 -60.29 -11.37
CA LYS A 19 -43.75 -60.17 -10.75
C LYS A 19 -44.11 -61.35 -9.85
N ALA A 20 -43.66 -62.57 -10.17
CA ALA A 20 -43.84 -63.73 -9.28
C ALA A 20 -42.98 -63.63 -8.01
N MET A 21 -41.75 -63.11 -8.12
CA MET A 21 -40.87 -62.91 -6.96
C MET A 21 -41.38 -61.79 -6.05
N LEU A 22 -42.01 -60.74 -6.59
CA LEU A 22 -42.62 -59.67 -5.81
C LEU A 22 -43.89 -60.13 -5.05
N LEU A 23 -44.66 -61.06 -5.62
CA LEU A 23 -45.86 -61.65 -4.99
C LEU A 23 -45.53 -62.69 -3.91
N VAL A 24 -44.41 -63.42 -4.06
CA VAL A 24 -43.91 -64.31 -3.02
C VAL A 24 -43.27 -63.52 -1.87
N LEU A 25 -42.58 -62.41 -2.15
CA LEU A 25 -42.03 -61.54 -1.10
C LEU A 25 -43.12 -60.83 -0.28
N SER A 26 -44.21 -60.40 -0.92
CA SER A 26 -45.33 -59.74 -0.22
C SER A 26 -46.16 -60.74 0.60
N ALA A 27 -46.28 -61.99 0.17
CA ALA A 27 -46.92 -63.06 0.95
C ALA A 27 -46.08 -63.51 2.17
N VAL A 28 -44.74 -63.54 2.05
CA VAL A 28 -43.85 -63.84 3.19
C VAL A 28 -43.84 -62.70 4.22
N PHE A 29 -43.95 -61.44 3.79
CA PHE A 29 -44.08 -60.29 4.69
C PHE A 29 -45.44 -60.24 5.42
N ALA A 30 -46.52 -60.71 4.78
CA ALA A 30 -47.85 -60.71 5.39
C ALA A 30 -48.03 -61.80 6.47
N VAL A 31 -47.28 -62.91 6.39
CA VAL A 31 -47.36 -64.02 7.37
C VAL A 31 -46.41 -63.80 8.57
N ALA A 32 -45.36 -62.98 8.43
CA ALA A 32 -44.51 -62.58 9.56
C ALA A 32 -45.15 -61.50 10.47
N ALA A 33 -46.23 -60.86 10.03
CA ALA A 33 -46.94 -59.80 10.78
C ALA A 33 -48.01 -60.32 11.76
N LEU A 34 -48.21 -61.65 11.87
CA LEU A 34 -49.28 -62.26 12.68
C LEU A 34 -48.77 -63.03 13.91
N PHE A 35 -47.48 -62.93 14.26
CA PHE A 35 -46.97 -63.39 15.54
C PHE A 35 -46.44 -62.19 16.35
N PRO A 36 -47.02 -61.87 17.52
CA PRO A 36 -46.41 -60.92 18.43
C PRO A 36 -45.14 -61.56 18.98
N THR A 37 -43.99 -61.19 18.41
CA THR A 37 -42.72 -61.37 19.12
C THR A 37 -42.72 -60.37 20.28
N PRO A 38 -42.47 -60.80 21.53
CA PRO A 38 -42.15 -59.85 22.57
C PRO A 38 -40.79 -59.26 22.22
N ALA A 39 -40.78 -58.17 21.46
CA ALA A 39 -39.60 -57.31 21.35
C ALA A 39 -39.44 -56.62 22.71
N GLN A 40 -38.83 -57.32 23.66
CA GLN A 40 -38.09 -56.67 24.71
C GLN A 40 -37.07 -55.77 24.01
N ALA A 41 -37.34 -54.46 23.99
CA ALA A 41 -36.36 -53.46 23.61
C ALA A 41 -35.24 -53.49 24.66
N SER A 42 -34.29 -54.41 24.50
CA SER A 42 -33.04 -54.35 25.23
C SER A 42 -32.29 -53.16 24.67
N ILE A 43 -32.19 -52.08 25.44
CA ILE A 43 -31.37 -50.93 25.07
C ILE A 43 -29.92 -51.41 25.13
N PRO A 44 -29.19 -51.47 24.00
CA PRO A 44 -27.91 -52.15 23.92
C PRO A 44 -26.80 -51.42 24.67
N ASN A 45 -26.89 -50.08 24.77
CA ASN A 45 -25.84 -49.29 25.38
C ASN A 45 -26.34 -48.42 26.55
N ARG A 46 -25.44 -48.14 27.49
CA ARG A 46 -25.77 -47.33 28.68
C ARG A 46 -24.66 -46.37 29.07
N VAL A 47 -24.99 -45.09 29.25
CA VAL A 47 -24.11 -44.12 29.92
C VAL A 47 -24.17 -44.36 31.42
N PHE A 48 -23.02 -44.62 32.04
CA PHE A 48 -22.92 -44.82 33.49
C PHE A 48 -22.13 -43.73 34.20
N ARG A 49 -21.34 -42.93 33.47
CA ARG A 49 -20.53 -41.87 34.08
C ARG A 49 -20.32 -40.68 33.14
N VAL A 50 -20.29 -39.50 33.74
CA VAL A 50 -19.97 -38.23 33.07
C VAL A 50 -18.82 -37.57 33.82
N ASP A 51 -17.71 -37.29 33.15
CA ASP A 51 -16.59 -36.51 33.68
C ASP A 51 -16.53 -35.17 32.93
N ILE A 52 -16.49 -34.05 33.66
CA ILE A 52 -16.24 -32.72 33.09
C ILE A 52 -14.87 -32.25 33.59
N ARG A 53 -13.98 -31.88 32.67
CA ARG A 53 -12.59 -31.51 32.97
C ARG A 53 -12.24 -30.16 32.32
N PRO A 54 -12.28 -29.05 33.07
CA PRO A 54 -11.73 -27.77 32.63
C PRO A 54 -10.23 -27.89 32.33
N LYS A 55 -9.79 -27.29 31.23
CA LYS A 55 -8.40 -27.20 30.77
C LYS A 55 -8.11 -25.77 30.33
N GLN A 56 -6.83 -25.46 30.08
CA GLN A 56 -6.44 -24.15 29.58
C GLN A 56 -6.98 -23.92 28.16
N GLY A 57 -8.01 -23.08 28.05
CA GLY A 57 -8.64 -22.66 26.80
C GLY A 57 -9.78 -23.56 26.29
N TYR A 58 -10.16 -24.60 27.04
CA TYR A 58 -11.32 -25.45 26.72
C TYR A 58 -11.76 -26.32 27.91
N THR A 59 -12.98 -26.83 27.87
CA THR A 59 -13.51 -27.85 28.78
C THR A 59 -13.77 -29.14 28.02
N ARG A 60 -13.29 -30.27 28.57
CA ARG A 60 -13.55 -31.62 28.03
C ARG A 60 -14.71 -32.27 28.76
N ILE A 61 -15.74 -32.67 28.03
CA ILE A 61 -16.87 -33.47 28.50
C ILE A 61 -16.62 -34.91 28.08
N ILE A 62 -16.64 -35.86 29.02
CA ILE A 62 -16.46 -37.28 28.75
C ILE A 62 -17.68 -38.05 29.23
N LEU A 63 -18.39 -38.71 28.32
CA LEU A 63 -19.44 -39.68 28.66
C LEU A 63 -18.85 -41.08 28.55
N ARG A 64 -18.96 -41.89 29.60
CA ARG A 64 -18.52 -43.30 29.58
C ARG A 64 -19.70 -44.23 29.46
N LEU A 65 -19.58 -45.19 28.55
CA LEU A 65 -20.62 -46.08 28.08
C LEU A 65 -20.22 -47.54 28.26
N GLN A 66 -21.20 -48.44 28.31
CA GLN A 66 -20.97 -49.89 28.41
C GLN A 66 -20.42 -50.47 27.10
N GLU A 67 -20.90 -49.99 25.96
CA GLU A 67 -20.48 -50.41 24.63
C GLU A 67 -20.01 -49.21 23.80
N ASN A 68 -19.48 -49.47 22.60
CA ASN A 68 -19.03 -48.42 21.70
C ASN A 68 -20.19 -47.47 21.32
N PRO A 69 -20.00 -46.15 21.46
CA PRO A 69 -21.06 -45.18 21.22
C PRO A 69 -21.31 -44.92 19.73
N GLN A 70 -22.58 -44.87 19.31
CA GLN A 70 -22.99 -44.21 18.07
C GLN A 70 -23.64 -42.87 18.43
N PHE A 71 -23.10 -41.76 17.93
CA PHE A 71 -23.57 -40.43 18.31
C PHE A 71 -23.43 -39.38 17.22
N THR A 72 -24.17 -38.29 17.36
CA THR A 72 -24.06 -37.07 16.54
C THR A 72 -24.03 -35.82 17.40
N VAL A 73 -23.35 -34.77 16.93
CA VAL A 73 -23.32 -33.45 17.57
C VAL A 73 -23.90 -32.42 16.62
N ALA A 74 -24.87 -31.63 17.08
CA ALA A 74 -25.51 -30.58 16.32
C ALA A 74 -25.44 -29.23 17.04
N SER A 75 -25.16 -28.17 16.29
CA SER A 75 -25.26 -26.79 16.77
C SER A 75 -26.70 -26.28 16.68
N LEU A 76 -27.17 -25.64 17.74
CA LEU A 76 -28.52 -25.09 17.87
C LEU A 76 -28.49 -23.56 18.05
N PRO A 77 -29.59 -22.84 17.73
CA PRO A 77 -29.68 -21.40 17.95
C PRO A 77 -29.38 -21.00 19.40
N GLY A 78 -28.73 -19.84 19.54
CA GLY A 78 -28.29 -19.30 20.82
C GLY A 78 -27.01 -19.95 21.35
N ASN A 79 -26.10 -20.40 20.48
CA ASN A 79 -24.81 -21.00 20.84
C ASN A 79 -24.93 -22.25 21.74
N ARG A 80 -25.91 -23.11 21.45
CA ARG A 80 -26.14 -24.37 22.17
C ARG A 80 -25.64 -25.55 21.35
N LEU A 81 -25.16 -26.58 22.03
CA LEU A 81 -24.78 -27.85 21.42
C LEU A 81 -25.69 -28.97 21.91
N ARG A 82 -26.03 -29.88 21.01
CA ARG A 82 -26.77 -31.11 21.32
C ARG A 82 -25.97 -32.31 20.86
N LEU A 83 -25.61 -33.16 21.82
CA LEU A 83 -25.06 -34.48 21.59
C LEU A 83 -26.20 -35.51 21.67
N THR A 84 -26.40 -36.29 20.62
CA THR A 84 -27.43 -37.34 20.54
C THR A 84 -26.76 -38.70 20.49
N LEU A 85 -27.01 -39.54 21.47
CA LEU A 85 -26.50 -40.91 21.57
C LEU A 85 -27.60 -41.87 21.12
N GLN A 86 -27.33 -42.67 20.10
CA GLN A 86 -28.28 -43.59 19.50
C GLN A 86 -28.45 -44.86 20.35
N ASP A 87 -29.69 -45.35 20.50
CA ASP A 87 -30.04 -46.59 21.23
C ASP A 87 -29.30 -46.75 22.57
N THR A 88 -29.24 -45.65 23.32
CA THR A 88 -28.47 -45.54 24.56
C THR A 88 -29.36 -45.05 25.69
N ASP A 89 -29.35 -45.75 26.83
CA ASP A 89 -30.00 -45.29 28.06
C ASP A 89 -28.97 -44.79 29.09
N GLY A 90 -29.43 -44.23 30.20
CA GLY A 90 -28.58 -43.83 31.31
C GLY A 90 -29.33 -42.95 32.31
N PRO A 91 -28.73 -42.70 33.48
CA PRO A 91 -29.21 -41.66 34.39
C PRO A 91 -29.23 -40.30 33.68
N LEU A 92 -30.20 -39.43 34.02
CA LEU A 92 -30.26 -38.06 33.48
C LEU A 92 -29.29 -37.07 34.18
N PHE A 93 -28.35 -37.59 34.99
CA PHE A 93 -27.31 -36.87 35.72
C PHE A 93 -27.64 -35.41 36.10
N HIS A 94 -28.76 -35.19 36.81
CA HIS A 94 -29.28 -33.84 37.09
C HIS A 94 -28.29 -32.90 37.80
N LYS A 95 -27.30 -33.45 38.50
CA LYS A 95 -26.23 -32.69 39.16
C LYS A 95 -25.43 -31.78 38.20
N TYR A 96 -25.31 -32.12 36.92
CA TYR A 96 -24.59 -31.29 35.94
C TYR A 96 -25.46 -30.18 35.33
N ARG A 97 -26.76 -30.13 35.63
CA ARG A 97 -27.65 -29.08 35.13
C ARG A 97 -27.29 -27.68 35.63
N ARG A 98 -26.65 -27.60 36.81
CA ARG A 98 -26.20 -26.34 37.44
C ARG A 98 -24.71 -26.06 37.22
N TYR A 99 -24.00 -26.94 36.52
CA TYR A 99 -22.59 -26.72 36.23
C TYR A 99 -22.42 -25.51 35.30
N SER A 100 -21.37 -24.72 35.49
CA SER A 100 -20.97 -23.68 34.54
C SER A 100 -19.48 -23.39 34.71
N ASP A 101 -18.80 -23.13 33.62
CA ASP A 101 -17.42 -22.63 33.59
C ASP A 101 -17.23 -21.60 32.46
N ALA A 102 -15.98 -21.24 32.17
CA ALA A 102 -15.64 -20.27 31.13
C ALA A 102 -15.95 -20.73 29.69
N SER A 103 -16.19 -22.03 29.46
CA SER A 103 -16.41 -22.62 28.13
C SER A 103 -17.83 -23.16 27.94
N ILE A 104 -18.46 -23.72 28.98
CA ILE A 104 -19.79 -24.35 28.90
C ILE A 104 -20.69 -24.00 30.10
N GLY A 105 -21.99 -23.98 29.84
CA GLY A 105 -23.04 -23.98 30.87
C GLY A 105 -23.53 -25.39 31.22
N GLY A 106 -24.65 -25.45 31.93
CA GLY A 106 -25.18 -26.70 32.48
C GLY A 106 -25.58 -27.73 31.41
N LEU A 107 -25.34 -29.01 31.70
CA LEU A 107 -25.72 -30.12 30.84
C LEU A 107 -27.12 -30.60 31.17
N LEU A 108 -28.01 -30.55 30.18
CA LEU A 108 -29.37 -31.09 30.24
C LEU A 108 -29.42 -32.44 29.53
N PHE A 109 -29.62 -33.51 30.30
CA PHE A 109 -29.87 -34.84 29.76
C PHE A 109 -31.39 -35.06 29.61
N SER A 110 -31.80 -35.60 28.47
CA SER A 110 -33.20 -35.93 28.16
C SER A 110 -33.29 -37.18 27.30
N ARG A 111 -34.40 -37.92 27.39
CA ARG A 111 -34.69 -39.07 26.52
C ARG A 111 -35.56 -38.66 25.35
N CYS A 112 -35.27 -39.20 24.17
CA CYS A 112 -36.08 -39.03 22.97
C CYS A 112 -36.16 -40.37 22.22
N GLY A 113 -37.26 -41.10 22.37
CA GLY A 113 -37.35 -42.49 21.89
C GLY A 113 -36.33 -43.38 22.61
N SER A 114 -35.57 -44.18 21.85
CA SER A 114 -34.45 -45.00 22.33
C SER A 114 -33.15 -44.22 22.53
N ASN A 115 -33.12 -42.91 22.24
CA ASN A 115 -31.90 -42.10 22.26
C ASN A 115 -31.77 -41.26 23.53
N LEU A 116 -30.54 -41.10 24.02
CA LEU A 116 -30.19 -40.15 25.06
C LEU A 116 -29.61 -38.88 24.44
N GLN A 117 -30.15 -37.72 24.82
CA GLN A 117 -29.68 -36.42 24.36
C GLN A 117 -29.05 -35.63 25.50
N VAL A 118 -27.95 -34.93 25.20
CA VAL A 118 -27.29 -34.00 26.10
C VAL A 118 -27.23 -32.65 25.42
N THR A 119 -27.94 -31.66 25.96
CA THR A 119 -27.96 -30.29 25.45
C THR A 119 -27.30 -29.34 26.45
N PHE A 120 -26.41 -28.46 26.00
CA PHE A 120 -25.76 -27.47 26.88
C PHE A 120 -25.42 -26.18 26.12
N GLN A 121 -25.24 -25.11 26.88
CA GLN A 121 -24.82 -23.80 26.36
C GLN A 121 -23.30 -23.78 26.19
N ALA A 122 -22.80 -23.34 25.04
CA ALA A 122 -21.40 -22.98 24.86
C ALA A 122 -21.22 -21.47 25.11
N ALA A 123 -20.09 -21.07 25.69
CA ALA A 123 -19.75 -19.67 25.89
C ALA A 123 -19.54 -18.95 24.54
N SER A 124 -19.88 -17.67 24.47
CA SER A 124 -19.72 -16.88 23.23
C SER A 124 -18.26 -16.90 22.74
N GLY A 125 -18.05 -17.04 21.43
CA GLY A 125 -16.71 -17.10 20.85
C GLY A 125 -15.94 -18.40 21.13
N THR A 126 -16.63 -19.47 21.54
CA THR A 126 -16.08 -20.83 21.63
C THR A 126 -16.56 -21.69 20.46
N GLY A 127 -15.78 -22.69 20.08
CA GLY A 127 -16.22 -23.77 19.20
C GLY A 127 -15.99 -25.13 19.86
N TRP A 128 -16.13 -26.20 19.08
CA TRP A 128 -15.99 -27.57 19.60
C TRP A 128 -15.25 -28.48 18.63
N ARG A 129 -14.70 -29.57 19.16
CA ARG A 129 -14.19 -30.69 18.37
C ARG A 129 -14.57 -32.03 19.03
N ASP A 130 -14.74 -33.04 18.20
CA ASP A 130 -14.77 -34.43 18.67
C ASP A 130 -13.34 -34.88 19.01
N ALA A 131 -13.15 -35.34 20.24
CA ALA A 131 -11.89 -35.85 20.77
C ALA A 131 -12.01 -37.34 21.18
N THR A 132 -13.05 -38.02 20.72
CA THR A 132 -13.33 -39.43 20.97
C THR A 132 -12.23 -40.31 20.38
N VAL A 133 -11.72 -41.25 21.18
CA VAL A 133 -10.71 -42.22 20.74
C VAL A 133 -11.42 -43.47 20.24
N GLY A 134 -11.21 -43.82 18.98
CA GLY A 134 -11.80 -45.03 18.38
C GLY A 134 -11.46 -46.29 19.16
N GLY A 135 -12.45 -47.19 19.32
CA GLY A 135 -12.32 -48.42 20.09
C GLY A 135 -12.47 -48.27 21.61
N THR A 136 -12.77 -47.05 22.10
CA THR A 136 -13.12 -46.84 23.51
C THR A 136 -14.62 -46.69 23.70
N CYS A 137 -15.15 -47.25 24.79
CA CYS A 137 -16.54 -47.07 25.17
C CYS A 137 -16.75 -45.71 25.89
N ALA A 138 -16.27 -44.63 25.27
CA ALA A 138 -16.39 -43.28 25.80
C ALA A 138 -16.50 -42.24 24.68
N ILE A 139 -17.36 -41.25 24.84
CA ILE A 139 -17.43 -40.06 23.99
C ILE A 139 -16.64 -38.95 24.68
N ALA A 140 -15.75 -38.27 23.97
CA ALA A 140 -15.03 -37.11 24.48
C ALA A 140 -15.25 -35.89 23.58
N LEU A 141 -15.84 -34.83 24.13
CA LEU A 141 -16.13 -33.59 23.42
C LEU A 141 -15.34 -32.44 24.06
N ASP A 142 -14.51 -31.75 23.27
CA ASP A 142 -13.79 -30.57 23.72
C ASP A 142 -14.52 -29.30 23.26
N VAL A 143 -14.80 -28.37 24.17
CA VAL A 143 -15.50 -27.10 23.88
C VAL A 143 -14.70 -25.94 24.45
N GLY A 144 -14.36 -24.94 23.64
CA GLY A 144 -13.51 -23.83 24.08
C GLY A 144 -13.08 -22.87 22.98
N THR A 145 -12.39 -21.81 23.37
CA THR A 145 -11.94 -20.72 22.47
C THR A 145 -10.93 -21.22 21.43
N LYS A 146 -10.16 -22.27 21.75
CA LYS A 146 -9.20 -22.90 20.82
C LYS A 146 -9.85 -23.54 19.59
N PHE A 147 -11.15 -23.82 19.65
CA PHE A 147 -11.89 -24.47 18.57
C PHE A 147 -12.91 -23.51 17.94
N ALA A 148 -12.91 -22.24 18.36
CA ALA A 148 -13.73 -21.24 17.72
C ALA A 148 -13.37 -21.19 16.23
N PRO A 149 -14.33 -21.32 15.31
CA PRO A 149 -14.05 -21.04 13.91
C PRO A 149 -13.50 -19.61 13.84
N ALA A 150 -12.37 -19.44 13.14
CA ALA A 150 -11.87 -18.10 12.87
C ALA A 150 -13.02 -17.28 12.27
N PRO A 151 -13.25 -16.02 12.71
CA PRO A 151 -14.22 -15.19 12.05
C PRO A 151 -13.89 -15.16 10.56
N PRO A 152 -14.88 -15.28 9.66
CA PRO A 152 -14.61 -15.25 8.24
C PRO A 152 -13.81 -13.99 7.93
N ARG A 153 -12.70 -14.12 7.21
CA ARG A 153 -11.93 -12.96 6.77
C ARG A 153 -12.82 -12.15 5.83
N LEU A 154 -13.27 -10.99 6.30
CA LEU A 154 -14.12 -10.07 5.55
C LEU A 154 -13.32 -9.24 4.53
N TYR A 155 -12.07 -9.59 4.26
CA TYR A 155 -11.19 -8.90 3.31
C TYR A 155 -10.08 -9.85 2.84
N ILE A 156 -9.47 -9.55 1.68
CA ILE A 156 -8.33 -10.32 1.15
C ILE A 156 -7.06 -10.02 1.95
N ALA A 157 -6.18 -11.00 2.14
CA ALA A 157 -4.90 -10.78 2.83
C ALA A 157 -4.09 -9.63 2.18
N GLY A 158 -3.49 -8.77 2.99
CA GLY A 158 -2.81 -7.54 2.52
C GLY A 158 -3.71 -6.30 2.47
N ARG A 159 -5.03 -6.44 2.74
CA ARG A 159 -6.01 -5.35 2.76
C ARG A 159 -6.30 -4.79 4.15
N GLU A 160 -5.53 -5.15 5.17
CA GLU A 160 -5.75 -4.76 6.57
C GLU A 160 -5.81 -3.24 6.72
N ARG A 161 -4.86 -2.53 6.09
CA ARG A 161 -4.82 -1.05 6.13
C ARG A 161 -6.02 -0.41 5.43
N ILE A 162 -6.57 -1.04 4.39
CA ILE A 162 -7.78 -0.57 3.72
C ILE A 162 -8.97 -0.80 4.64
N TRP A 163 -9.12 -2.01 5.18
CA TRP A 163 -10.22 -2.38 6.08
C TRP A 163 -10.26 -1.53 7.36
N ASN A 164 -9.08 -1.22 7.92
CA ASN A 164 -8.92 -0.39 9.11
C ASN A 164 -9.38 1.06 8.82
N GLY A 165 -10.65 1.34 9.11
CA GLY A 165 -11.28 2.66 8.90
C GLY A 165 -12.52 2.62 8.01
N VAL A 166 -12.79 1.50 7.32
CA VAL A 166 -13.98 1.31 6.48
C VAL A 166 -15.25 1.47 7.28
N GLU A 167 -15.31 0.90 8.49
CA GLU A 167 -16.50 1.02 9.35
C GLU A 167 -16.84 2.48 9.62
N LYS A 168 -15.84 3.29 10.00
CA LYS A 168 -16.02 4.73 10.23
C LYS A 168 -16.46 5.45 8.96
N LEU A 169 -15.92 5.07 7.81
CA LEU A 169 -16.25 5.69 6.53
C LEU A 169 -17.65 5.32 6.01
N VAL A 170 -18.12 4.11 6.29
CA VAL A 170 -19.42 3.62 5.79
C VAL A 170 -20.55 3.96 6.77
N ARG A 171 -20.30 3.90 8.08
CA ARG A 171 -21.33 4.14 9.11
C ARG A 171 -21.35 5.57 9.63
N ASP A 172 -20.19 6.15 9.89
CA ASP A 172 -20.10 7.41 10.65
C ASP A 172 -19.89 8.64 9.77
N PHE A 173 -19.37 8.45 8.57
CA PHE A 173 -19.13 9.56 7.64
C PHE A 173 -20.45 10.15 7.16
N ASP A 174 -20.66 11.42 7.48
CA ASP A 174 -21.85 12.18 7.14
C ASP A 174 -21.45 13.30 6.16
N PRO A 175 -21.53 13.08 4.82
CA PRO A 175 -21.09 14.07 3.85
C PRO A 175 -21.92 15.35 3.95
N PRO A 176 -21.37 16.52 3.56
CA PRO A 176 -22.12 17.78 3.55
C PRO A 176 -23.39 17.68 2.71
N LEU A 177 -24.55 18.00 3.29
CA LEU A 177 -25.84 17.90 2.59
C LEU A 177 -26.26 19.22 1.97
N LYS A 178 -26.70 19.17 0.72
CA LYS A 178 -27.41 20.26 0.05
C LYS A 178 -28.91 19.95 0.07
N THR A 179 -29.71 20.90 0.52
CA THR A 179 -31.17 20.75 0.50
C THR A 179 -31.74 21.13 -0.86
N ASP A 180 -32.75 20.37 -1.29
CA ASP A 180 -33.54 20.68 -2.49
C ASP A 180 -34.66 21.70 -2.17
N ILE A 181 -34.77 22.15 -0.92
CA ILE A 181 -35.67 23.22 -0.52
C ILE A 181 -35.16 24.53 -1.15
N PRO A 182 -35.97 25.24 -1.94
CA PRO A 182 -35.57 26.48 -2.58
C PRO A 182 -35.08 27.53 -1.57
N PHE A 183 -34.01 28.24 -1.93
CA PHE A 183 -33.62 29.45 -1.21
C PHE A 183 -34.68 30.53 -1.44
N VAL A 184 -35.19 31.11 -0.35
CA VAL A 184 -36.15 32.22 -0.39
C VAL A 184 -35.41 33.48 0.06
N PRO A 185 -35.07 34.41 -0.84
CA PRO A 185 -34.48 35.70 -0.47
C PRO A 185 -35.43 36.50 0.42
N THR A 186 -34.88 37.39 1.24
CA THR A 186 -35.71 38.26 2.07
C THR A 186 -36.39 39.30 1.20
N ASP A 187 -37.69 39.56 1.45
CA ASP A 187 -38.43 40.59 0.73
C ASP A 187 -37.78 41.97 0.94
N ARG A 188 -37.53 42.67 -0.17
CA ARG A 188 -36.95 44.01 -0.19
C ARG A 188 -37.76 44.99 0.66
N GLN A 189 -39.09 44.89 0.69
CA GLN A 189 -39.93 45.79 1.49
C GLN A 189 -39.74 45.56 2.99
N ILE A 190 -39.53 44.31 3.42
CA ILE A 190 -39.19 44.00 4.80
C ILE A 190 -37.85 44.64 5.16
N LEU A 191 -36.84 44.48 4.29
CA LEU A 191 -35.52 45.08 4.51
C LEU A 191 -35.55 46.61 4.56
N LYS A 192 -36.39 47.26 3.74
CA LYS A 192 -36.55 48.72 3.72
C LYS A 192 -37.04 49.28 5.07
N ASN A 193 -37.84 48.49 5.79
CA ASN A 193 -38.37 48.92 7.09
C ASN A 193 -37.35 48.79 8.23
N ILE A 194 -36.24 48.07 8.01
CA ILE A 194 -35.24 47.77 9.05
C ILE A 194 -33.82 48.24 8.72
N LEU A 195 -33.54 48.63 7.47
CA LEU A 195 -32.23 49.07 6.97
C LEU A 195 -32.36 50.35 6.13
N ASN A 196 -31.30 51.16 6.10
CA ASN A 196 -31.16 52.26 5.13
C ASN A 196 -30.88 51.70 3.72
N ASP A 197 -30.97 52.54 2.68
CA ASP A 197 -30.83 52.09 1.29
C ASP A 197 -29.47 51.42 0.98
N SER A 198 -28.37 51.93 1.57
CA SER A 198 -27.03 51.37 1.37
C SER A 198 -26.88 50.00 2.02
N ASP A 199 -27.28 49.86 3.28
CA ASP A 199 -27.27 48.61 4.02
C ASP A 199 -28.25 47.59 3.42
N GLN A 200 -29.40 48.03 2.90
CA GLN A 200 -30.36 47.19 2.18
C GLN A 200 -29.71 46.57 0.94
N GLN A 201 -29.04 47.38 0.13
CA GLN A 201 -28.34 46.90 -1.06
C GLN A 201 -27.22 45.93 -0.70
N ALA A 202 -26.45 46.22 0.36
CA ALA A 202 -25.40 45.34 0.86
C ALA A 202 -25.96 44.01 1.39
N PHE A 203 -27.08 44.02 2.09
CA PHE A 203 -27.73 42.80 2.60
C PHE A 203 -28.25 41.91 1.46
N MET A 204 -28.89 42.51 0.45
CA MET A 204 -29.33 41.76 -0.75
C MET A 204 -28.15 41.22 -1.54
N ALA A 205 -27.03 41.96 -1.63
CA ALA A 205 -25.81 41.47 -2.24
C ALA A 205 -25.22 40.27 -1.48
N ALA A 206 -25.28 40.29 -0.14
CA ALA A 206 -24.87 39.17 0.70
C ALA A 206 -25.76 37.92 0.48
N GLU A 207 -27.09 38.09 0.40
CA GLU A 207 -28.01 36.98 0.06
C GLU A 207 -27.76 36.44 -1.36
N ALA A 208 -27.45 37.32 -2.31
CA ALA A 208 -27.08 36.91 -3.66
C ALA A 208 -25.75 36.14 -3.69
N ALA A 209 -24.76 36.57 -2.90
CA ALA A 209 -23.49 35.87 -2.74
C ALA A 209 -23.70 34.47 -2.14
N LEU A 210 -24.52 34.36 -1.09
CA LEU A 210 -24.90 33.08 -0.49
C LEU A 210 -25.62 32.15 -1.49
N TYR A 211 -26.55 32.69 -2.27
CA TYR A 211 -27.26 31.93 -3.31
C TYR A 211 -26.31 31.43 -4.41
N LYS A 212 -25.37 32.28 -4.85
CA LYS A 212 -24.36 31.94 -5.87
C LYS A 212 -23.26 31.01 -5.35
N GLY A 213 -23.15 30.82 -4.03
CA GLY A 213 -22.10 30.03 -3.40
C GLY A 213 -20.77 30.77 -3.19
N SER A 214 -20.76 32.11 -3.31
CA SER A 214 -19.64 32.97 -2.87
C SER A 214 -19.64 33.06 -1.34
N LEU A 215 -19.31 31.95 -0.68
CA LEU A 215 -19.52 31.77 0.76
C LEU A 215 -18.64 32.66 1.64
N THR A 216 -17.42 33.00 1.19
CA THR A 216 -16.52 33.90 1.92
C THR A 216 -17.05 35.33 1.93
N GLU A 217 -17.49 35.84 0.78
CA GLU A 217 -18.12 37.16 0.66
C GLU A 217 -19.41 37.24 1.50
N ALA A 218 -20.23 36.18 1.46
CA ALA A 218 -21.42 36.08 2.28
C ALA A 218 -21.10 36.05 3.79
N GLU A 219 -20.05 35.32 4.19
CA GLU A 219 -19.61 35.24 5.59
C GLU A 219 -19.18 36.61 6.11
N GLU A 220 -18.34 37.33 5.37
CA GLU A 220 -17.87 38.67 5.74
C GLU A 220 -19.04 39.65 5.87
N ALA A 221 -19.92 39.71 4.87
CA ALA A 221 -21.03 40.63 4.85
C ALA A 221 -22.04 40.36 5.98
N PHE A 222 -22.47 39.10 6.17
CA PHE A 222 -23.43 38.77 7.24
C PHE A 222 -22.82 38.91 8.63
N THR A 223 -21.51 38.71 8.80
CA THR A 223 -20.82 38.95 10.09
C THR A 223 -20.90 40.43 10.48
N GLN A 224 -20.73 41.35 9.52
CA GLN A 224 -20.87 42.78 9.77
C GLN A 224 -22.29 43.13 10.27
N PHE A 225 -23.33 42.57 9.67
CA PHE A 225 -24.71 42.78 10.11
C PHE A 225 -25.03 42.10 11.45
N ALA A 226 -24.49 40.91 11.70
CA ALA A 226 -24.73 40.15 12.94
C ALA A 226 -24.05 40.77 14.17
N SER A 227 -22.92 41.48 13.97
CA SER A 227 -22.17 42.15 15.05
C SER A 227 -22.86 43.41 15.59
N ARG A 228 -23.75 44.04 14.83
CA ARG A 228 -24.48 45.25 15.22
C ARG A 228 -25.77 44.87 15.95
N LEU A 229 -26.02 45.46 17.12
CA LEU A 229 -27.33 45.39 17.80
C LEU A 229 -28.37 46.19 17.00
N SER A 230 -29.00 45.54 16.03
CA SER A 230 -29.92 46.14 15.07
C SER A 230 -31.11 45.23 14.78
N ALA A 231 -32.18 45.78 14.19
CA ALA A 231 -33.38 45.01 13.85
C ALA A 231 -33.12 43.89 12.83
N VAL A 232 -32.10 44.03 11.96
CA VAL A 232 -31.72 42.99 10.98
C VAL A 232 -30.89 41.85 11.60
N ARG A 233 -30.34 42.05 12.80
CA ARG A 233 -29.42 41.10 13.45
C ARG A 233 -29.90 39.64 13.45
N PRO A 234 -31.12 39.29 13.89
CA PRO A 234 -31.56 37.90 13.87
C PRO A 234 -31.62 37.29 12.46
N LEU A 235 -32.02 38.08 11.45
CA LEU A 235 -32.02 37.64 10.06
C LEU A 235 -30.59 37.40 9.56
N ALA A 236 -29.67 38.32 9.88
CA ALA A 236 -28.25 38.17 9.55
C ALA A 236 -27.64 36.92 10.21
N LEU A 237 -27.99 36.62 11.46
CA LEU A 237 -27.56 35.42 12.17
C LEU A 237 -28.10 34.14 11.52
N TYR A 238 -29.36 34.10 11.07
CA TYR A 238 -29.89 32.96 10.32
C TYR A 238 -29.12 32.74 9.01
N ARG A 239 -28.89 33.80 8.23
CA ARG A 239 -28.13 33.71 6.97
C ARG A 239 -26.66 33.35 7.19
N LEU A 240 -26.04 33.90 8.23
CA LEU A 240 -24.68 33.55 8.63
C LEU A 240 -24.58 32.08 9.05
N GLY A 241 -25.60 31.55 9.76
CA GLY A 241 -25.72 30.14 10.07
C GLY A 241 -25.79 29.26 8.82
N GLU A 242 -26.60 29.63 7.82
CA GLU A 242 -26.63 28.92 6.52
C GLU A 242 -25.28 28.97 5.79
N THR A 243 -24.63 30.13 5.79
CA THR A 243 -23.30 30.33 5.20
C THR A 243 -22.27 29.43 5.87
N TRP A 244 -22.21 29.44 7.21
CA TRP A 244 -21.31 28.60 7.98
C TRP A 244 -21.59 27.12 7.81
N TYR A 245 -22.85 26.72 7.71
CA TYR A 245 -23.21 25.34 7.40
C TYR A 245 -22.64 24.91 6.03
N LYS A 246 -22.80 25.75 4.99
CA LYS A 246 -22.25 25.49 3.65
C LYS A 246 -20.71 25.50 3.63
N LEU A 247 -20.08 26.27 4.50
CA LEU A 247 -18.64 26.26 4.77
C LEU A 247 -18.19 25.09 5.67
N GLN A 248 -19.12 24.22 6.09
CA GLN A 248 -18.88 23.07 6.98
C GLN A 248 -18.40 23.47 8.39
N LYS A 249 -18.63 24.72 8.79
CA LYS A 249 -18.39 25.30 10.11
C LYS A 249 -19.60 25.01 11.03
N TYR A 250 -19.92 23.73 11.26
CA TYR A 250 -21.16 23.31 11.94
C TYR A 250 -21.34 23.84 13.37
N PRO A 251 -20.31 23.89 14.24
CA PRO A 251 -20.45 24.45 15.58
C PRO A 251 -20.79 25.95 15.54
N GLN A 252 -20.16 26.71 14.65
CA GLN A 252 -20.47 28.14 14.47
C GLN A 252 -21.89 28.31 13.92
N ALA A 253 -22.28 27.52 12.91
CA ALA A 253 -23.63 27.53 12.36
C ALA A 253 -24.68 27.29 13.44
N LEU A 254 -24.49 26.26 14.28
CA LEU A 254 -25.38 25.95 15.39
C LEU A 254 -25.49 27.11 16.39
N ALA A 255 -24.37 27.75 16.73
CA ALA A 255 -24.36 28.90 17.64
C ALA A 255 -25.18 30.08 17.07
N ALA A 256 -24.97 30.42 15.78
CA ALA A 256 -25.73 31.48 15.10
C ALA A 256 -27.22 31.17 15.06
N PHE A 257 -27.61 29.94 14.70
CA PHE A 257 -29.01 29.54 14.64
C PHE A 257 -29.68 29.60 16.02
N ARG A 258 -29.01 29.12 17.08
CA ARG A 258 -29.54 29.19 18.45
C ARG A 258 -29.71 30.62 18.93
N GLU A 259 -28.79 31.52 18.57
CA GLU A 259 -28.93 32.93 18.92
C GLU A 259 -30.06 33.60 18.15
N ALA A 260 -30.16 33.32 16.84
CA ALA A 260 -31.25 33.84 16.01
C ALA A 260 -32.62 33.34 16.48
N GLU A 261 -32.75 32.07 16.85
CA GLU A 261 -33.99 31.46 17.37
C GLU A 261 -34.46 32.12 18.66
N LYS A 262 -33.56 32.49 19.57
CA LYS A 262 -33.91 33.20 20.81
C LYS A 262 -34.58 34.54 20.54
N ILE A 263 -34.17 35.23 19.46
CA ILE A 263 -34.65 36.57 19.13
C ILE A 263 -35.88 36.50 18.22
N TRP A 264 -35.87 35.61 17.22
CA TRP A 264 -36.92 35.50 16.22
C TRP A 264 -37.25 34.03 15.86
N PRO A 265 -37.93 33.29 16.75
CA PRO A 265 -38.23 31.87 16.55
C PRO A 265 -39.20 31.62 15.39
N ALA A 266 -40.12 32.56 15.13
CA ALA A 266 -41.13 32.44 14.07
C ALA A 266 -40.51 32.37 12.66
N PHE A 267 -39.28 32.83 12.46
CA PHE A 267 -38.61 32.79 11.16
C PHE A 267 -38.46 31.36 10.60
N LEU A 268 -38.20 30.38 11.47
CA LEU A 268 -38.11 28.96 11.12
C LEU A 268 -39.45 28.42 10.57
N THR A 269 -40.57 29.04 10.95
CA THR A 269 -41.88 28.65 10.41
C THR A 269 -42.00 28.98 8.92
N PHE A 270 -41.47 30.14 8.52
CA PHE A 270 -41.60 30.67 7.17
C PHE A 270 -40.41 30.29 6.27
N ASN A 271 -39.29 29.83 6.82
CA ASN A 271 -38.08 29.48 6.08
C ASN A 271 -37.67 28.00 6.30
N PRO A 272 -38.25 27.07 5.51
CA PRO A 272 -37.95 25.65 5.64
C PRO A 272 -36.49 25.28 5.35
N SER A 273 -35.78 26.00 4.46
CA SER A 273 -34.36 25.73 4.15
C SER A 273 -33.47 25.99 5.37
N VAL A 274 -33.69 27.12 6.03
CA VAL A 274 -33.01 27.51 7.28
C VAL A 274 -33.30 26.50 8.37
N THR A 275 -34.56 26.07 8.49
CA THR A 275 -34.96 25.05 9.48
C THR A 275 -34.25 23.72 9.25
N PHE A 276 -34.10 23.32 7.99
CA PHE A 276 -33.30 22.14 7.63
C PHE A 276 -31.85 22.30 8.07
N TYR A 277 -31.17 23.38 7.67
CA TYR A 277 -29.77 23.60 8.02
C TYR A 277 -29.55 23.70 9.53
N TYR A 278 -30.50 24.29 10.25
CA TYR A 278 -30.47 24.31 11.71
C TYR A 278 -30.59 22.91 12.30
N GLY A 279 -31.63 22.15 11.92
CA GLY A 279 -31.81 20.76 12.37
C GLY A 279 -30.63 19.86 12.06
N ASP A 280 -30.04 20.03 10.88
CA ASP A 280 -28.85 19.28 10.48
C ASP A 280 -27.61 19.67 11.28
N SER A 281 -27.43 20.97 11.57
CA SER A 281 -26.35 21.46 12.44
C SER A 281 -26.46 20.90 13.87
N ILE A 282 -27.70 20.74 14.38
CA ILE A 282 -27.96 20.08 15.66
C ILE A 282 -27.51 18.61 15.60
N ALA A 283 -27.90 17.88 14.54
CA ALA A 283 -27.53 16.46 14.37
C ALA A 283 -26.01 16.25 14.27
N ARG A 284 -25.32 17.09 13.50
CA ARG A 284 -23.86 17.05 13.34
C ARG A 284 -23.11 17.41 14.61
N SER A 285 -23.70 18.23 15.47
CA SER A 285 -23.14 18.57 16.78
C SER A 285 -23.42 17.51 17.85
N GLY A 286 -24.14 16.43 17.52
CA GLY A 286 -24.36 15.26 18.38
C GLY A 286 -25.72 15.22 19.10
N ASP A 287 -26.52 16.29 19.06
CA ASP A 287 -27.87 16.28 19.63
C ASP A 287 -28.89 15.66 18.66
N LEU A 288 -28.78 14.35 18.50
CA LEU A 288 -29.61 13.60 17.57
C LEU A 288 -31.10 13.67 17.95
N ALA A 289 -31.42 13.76 19.24
CA ALA A 289 -32.79 13.83 19.73
C ALA A 289 -33.48 15.16 19.38
N GLY A 290 -32.79 16.28 19.61
CA GLY A 290 -33.26 17.60 19.22
C GLY A 290 -33.42 17.74 17.71
N ALA A 291 -32.44 17.24 16.95
CA ALA A 291 -32.50 17.25 15.48
C ALA A 291 -33.68 16.44 14.95
N ARG A 292 -33.95 15.25 15.51
CA ARG A 292 -35.09 14.41 15.16
C ARG A 292 -36.41 15.15 15.35
N VAL A 293 -36.59 15.85 16.49
CA VAL A 293 -37.81 16.61 16.77
C VAL A 293 -37.99 17.75 15.76
N LEU A 294 -36.93 18.52 15.49
CA LEU A 294 -37.01 19.66 14.58
C LEU A 294 -37.29 19.21 13.13
N LEU A 295 -36.60 18.17 12.65
CA LEU A 295 -36.82 17.63 11.32
C LEU A 295 -38.18 16.95 11.18
N ALA A 296 -38.68 16.24 12.18
CA ALA A 296 -40.02 15.65 12.15
C ALA A 296 -41.12 16.71 11.99
N ARG A 297 -41.01 17.84 12.71
CA ARG A 297 -41.93 18.98 12.54
C ARG A 297 -41.83 19.59 11.15
N LEU A 298 -40.61 19.73 10.62
CA LEU A 298 -40.38 20.24 9.27
C LEU A 298 -41.02 19.33 8.22
N ILE A 299 -40.84 18.01 8.34
CA ILE A 299 -41.43 17.00 7.45
C ILE A 299 -42.95 17.07 7.48
N ALA A 300 -43.57 17.14 8.67
CA ALA A 300 -45.02 17.23 8.81
C ALA A 300 -45.59 18.47 8.10
N ARG A 301 -44.90 19.62 8.18
CA ARG A 301 -45.31 20.86 7.50
C ARG A 301 -45.16 20.79 5.98
N LEU A 302 -44.21 19.99 5.50
CA LEU A 302 -43.84 19.90 4.09
C LEU A 302 -44.33 18.62 3.43
N ALA A 303 -45.22 17.85 4.07
CA ALA A 303 -45.58 16.49 3.67
C ALA A 303 -46.11 16.37 2.23
N ASP A 304 -46.71 17.44 1.69
CA ASP A 304 -47.23 17.53 0.33
C ASP A 304 -46.18 17.96 -0.72
N LYS A 305 -44.94 18.27 -0.31
CA LYS A 305 -43.89 18.82 -1.18
C LYS A 305 -42.93 17.74 -1.69
N LYS A 306 -42.40 17.95 -2.90
CA LYS A 306 -41.49 17.00 -3.58
C LYS A 306 -40.20 16.67 -2.81
N TYR A 307 -39.79 17.52 -1.87
CA TYR A 307 -38.55 17.36 -1.09
C TYR A 307 -38.77 16.69 0.28
N ALA A 308 -40.02 16.44 0.70
CA ALA A 308 -40.28 15.71 1.94
C ALA A 308 -39.68 14.30 1.98
N PRO A 309 -39.68 13.51 0.89
CA PRO A 309 -39.00 12.21 0.87
C PRO A 309 -37.51 12.30 1.19
N THR A 310 -36.79 13.33 0.70
CA THR A 310 -35.37 13.56 1.02
C THR A 310 -35.16 13.81 2.52
N LEU A 311 -36.07 14.57 3.14
CA LEU A 311 -36.05 14.83 4.58
C LEU A 311 -36.35 13.56 5.40
N LEU A 312 -37.23 12.68 4.91
CA LEU A 312 -37.48 11.37 5.53
C LEU A 312 -36.22 10.50 5.55
N VAL A 313 -35.47 10.45 4.44
CA VAL A 313 -34.18 9.73 4.41
C VAL A 313 -33.21 10.33 5.44
N ARG A 314 -33.12 11.66 5.52
CA ARG A 314 -32.25 12.30 6.52
C ARG A 314 -32.67 12.00 7.95
N LEU A 315 -33.98 11.96 8.23
CA LEU A 315 -34.51 11.55 9.53
C LEU A 315 -34.10 10.11 9.87
N ALA A 316 -34.16 9.20 8.88
CA ALA A 316 -33.72 7.82 9.03
C ALA A 316 -32.20 7.69 9.28
N ASP A 317 -31.37 8.54 8.66
CA ASP A 317 -29.93 8.59 8.94
C ASP A 317 -29.66 8.96 10.41
N ILE A 318 -30.41 9.95 10.94
CA ILE A 318 -30.33 10.36 12.34
C ILE A 318 -30.81 9.23 13.27
N LEU A 319 -31.91 8.55 12.94
CA LEU A 319 -32.40 7.39 13.70
C LEU A 319 -31.37 6.25 13.73
N THR A 320 -30.69 5.98 12.62
CA THR A 320 -29.60 5.00 12.55
C THR A 320 -28.48 5.36 13.52
N ARG A 321 -28.04 6.63 13.52
CA ARG A 321 -27.01 7.13 14.46
C ARG A 321 -27.44 7.10 15.93
N GLN A 322 -28.74 7.08 16.20
CA GLN A 322 -29.30 6.90 17.55
C GLN A 322 -29.47 5.43 17.96
N GLY A 323 -29.18 4.47 17.07
CA GLY A 323 -29.40 3.04 17.30
C GLY A 323 -30.82 2.55 17.02
N HIS A 324 -31.69 3.39 16.45
CA HIS A 324 -33.06 3.04 16.06
C HIS A 324 -33.11 2.37 14.67
N ASP A 325 -32.31 1.32 14.47
CA ASP A 325 -32.09 0.69 13.16
C ASP A 325 -33.36 0.15 12.49
N ARG A 326 -34.33 -0.33 13.30
CA ARG A 326 -35.58 -0.89 12.79
C ARG A 326 -36.50 0.20 12.22
N GLU A 327 -36.58 1.34 12.90
CA GLU A 327 -37.38 2.49 12.47
C GLU A 327 -36.78 3.11 11.21
N ALA A 328 -35.45 3.32 11.20
CA ALA A 328 -34.73 3.82 10.03
C ALA A 328 -34.93 2.90 8.81
N LEU A 329 -34.80 1.58 8.99
CA LEU A 329 -35.02 0.60 7.92
C LEU A 329 -36.44 0.69 7.33
N ALA A 330 -37.46 0.86 8.17
CA ALA A 330 -38.83 1.00 7.71
C ALA A 330 -39.01 2.27 6.86
N ILE A 331 -38.40 3.39 7.26
CA ILE A 331 -38.44 4.64 6.50
C ILE A 331 -37.72 4.47 5.16
N TYR A 332 -36.50 3.93 5.14
CA TYR A 332 -35.76 3.75 3.88
C TYR A 332 -36.54 2.89 2.88
N ARG A 333 -37.12 1.76 3.32
CA ARG A 333 -37.98 0.93 2.45
C ARG A 333 -39.20 1.68 1.96
N THR A 334 -39.89 2.38 2.85
CA THR A 334 -41.06 3.19 2.48
C THR A 334 -40.71 4.23 1.43
N VAL A 335 -39.57 4.91 1.57
CA VAL A 335 -39.13 5.91 0.59
C VAL A 335 -38.76 5.26 -0.75
N ALA A 336 -38.03 4.15 -0.71
CA ALA A 336 -37.65 3.39 -1.90
C ALA A 336 -38.87 2.88 -2.68
N ASP A 337 -39.87 2.32 -1.99
CA ASP A 337 -41.02 1.67 -2.64
C ASP A 337 -42.04 2.69 -3.18
N ASN A 338 -42.23 3.83 -2.50
CA ASN A 338 -43.32 4.76 -2.81
C ASN A 338 -42.90 6.01 -3.60
N PHE A 339 -41.60 6.27 -3.78
CA PHE A 339 -41.11 7.47 -4.47
C PHE A 339 -40.08 7.18 -5.59
N PRO A 340 -40.36 6.28 -6.55
CA PRO A 340 -39.39 5.81 -7.54
C PRO A 340 -38.77 6.93 -8.40
N ASP A 341 -39.55 7.96 -8.76
CA ASP A 341 -39.10 9.08 -9.59
C ASP A 341 -38.47 10.24 -8.78
N ASN A 342 -38.25 10.03 -7.48
CA ASN A 342 -37.69 11.03 -6.58
C ASN A 342 -36.22 10.71 -6.27
N LYS A 343 -35.37 11.74 -6.15
CA LYS A 343 -33.97 11.62 -5.69
C LYS A 343 -33.85 10.84 -4.37
N ALA A 344 -34.84 10.97 -3.49
CA ALA A 344 -34.89 10.27 -2.22
C ALA A 344 -34.93 8.74 -2.36
N ASN A 345 -35.50 8.18 -3.45
CA ASN A 345 -35.43 6.74 -3.69
C ASN A 345 -33.98 6.29 -3.81
N GLN A 346 -33.17 6.97 -4.62
CA GLN A 346 -31.76 6.63 -4.81
C GLN A 346 -30.96 6.78 -3.50
N MET A 347 -31.25 7.82 -2.72
CA MET A 347 -30.64 7.97 -1.39
C MET A 347 -31.04 6.82 -0.46
N ALA A 348 -32.31 6.43 -0.43
CA ALA A 348 -32.78 5.32 0.39
C ALA A 348 -32.20 3.97 -0.06
N GLN A 349 -32.10 3.72 -1.37
CA GLN A 349 -31.46 2.53 -1.93
C GLN A 349 -29.99 2.44 -1.55
N LEU A 350 -29.26 3.57 -1.61
CA LEU A 350 -27.87 3.65 -1.16
C LEU A 350 -27.76 3.28 0.33
N ARG A 351 -28.62 3.84 1.19
CA ARG A 351 -28.64 3.55 2.63
C ARG A 351 -29.06 2.11 2.95
N LEU A 352 -29.94 1.52 2.15
CA LEU A 352 -30.29 0.10 2.25
C LEU A 352 -29.09 -0.78 1.90
N ALA A 353 -28.36 -0.45 0.83
CA ALA A 353 -27.14 -1.15 0.41
C ALA A 353 -26.03 -1.07 1.48
N ASP A 354 -25.86 0.09 2.11
CA ASP A 354 -24.85 0.34 3.15
C ASP A 354 -24.94 -0.63 4.34
N ARG A 355 -26.14 -1.17 4.61
CA ARG A 355 -26.37 -2.14 5.69
C ARG A 355 -25.68 -3.49 5.45
N ASP A 356 -25.49 -3.85 4.19
CA ASP A 356 -24.85 -5.10 3.78
C ASP A 356 -23.35 -4.93 3.52
N PHE A 357 -22.86 -3.69 3.41
CA PHE A 357 -21.47 -3.38 3.07
C PHE A 357 -20.45 -4.11 3.95
N LEU A 358 -20.57 -3.97 5.28
CA LEU A 358 -19.61 -4.58 6.22
C LEU A 358 -19.80 -6.10 6.38
N ARG A 359 -20.82 -6.67 5.74
CA ARG A 359 -21.10 -8.10 5.72
C ARG A 359 -20.71 -8.75 4.40
N ALA A 360 -20.37 -7.94 3.40
CA ALA A 360 -19.91 -8.41 2.12
C ALA A 360 -18.64 -9.26 2.30
N THR A 361 -18.50 -10.23 1.41
CA THR A 361 -17.43 -11.22 1.42
C THR A 361 -16.80 -11.31 0.03
N PRO A 362 -15.60 -11.89 -0.10
CA PRO A 362 -14.96 -12.05 -1.40
C PRO A 362 -15.80 -12.78 -2.46
N TRP A 363 -16.77 -13.59 -2.06
CA TRP A 363 -17.62 -14.39 -2.96
C TRP A 363 -18.94 -13.72 -3.35
N ASP A 364 -19.43 -12.72 -2.61
CA ASP A 364 -20.75 -12.11 -2.86
C ASP A 364 -20.74 -10.58 -3.04
N TYR A 365 -19.59 -9.92 -2.85
CA TYR A 365 -19.49 -8.46 -2.91
C TYR A 365 -19.89 -7.88 -4.27
N GLN A 366 -19.75 -8.63 -5.37
CA GLN A 366 -20.01 -8.14 -6.74
C GLN A 366 -21.44 -7.64 -6.90
N ARG A 367 -22.43 -8.36 -6.36
CA ARG A 367 -23.84 -7.96 -6.43
C ARG A 367 -24.06 -6.59 -5.77
N LEU A 368 -23.46 -6.38 -4.60
CA LEU A 368 -23.56 -5.12 -3.87
C LEU A 368 -22.78 -4.00 -4.58
N SER A 369 -21.62 -4.33 -5.12
CA SER A 369 -20.77 -3.45 -5.93
C SER A 369 -21.52 -2.92 -7.16
N ASP A 370 -22.22 -3.79 -7.89
CA ASP A 370 -23.01 -3.43 -9.08
C ASP A 370 -24.19 -2.53 -8.73
N LEU A 371 -24.82 -2.74 -7.57
CA LEU A 371 -25.88 -1.87 -7.09
C LEU A 371 -25.36 -0.44 -6.89
N TYR A 372 -24.21 -0.27 -6.24
CA TYR A 372 -23.57 1.03 -6.08
C TYR A 372 -23.18 1.67 -7.41
N LEU A 373 -22.64 0.89 -8.35
CA LEU A 373 -22.28 1.37 -9.68
C LEU A 373 -23.52 1.86 -10.45
N ASN A 374 -24.64 1.15 -10.36
CA ASN A 374 -25.90 1.53 -10.99
C ASN A 374 -26.45 2.83 -10.39
N ILE A 375 -26.44 2.96 -9.06
CA ILE A 375 -26.82 4.22 -8.38
C ILE A 375 -25.94 5.37 -8.89
N SER A 376 -24.62 5.17 -9.01
CA SER A 376 -23.71 6.19 -9.54
C SER A 376 -23.96 6.57 -11.01
N ARG A 377 -24.41 5.63 -11.85
CA ARG A 377 -24.67 5.89 -13.28
C ARG A 377 -26.00 6.61 -13.51
N GLN A 378 -27.02 6.29 -12.72
CA GLN A 378 -28.39 6.79 -12.92
C GLN A 378 -28.64 8.13 -12.23
N ASN A 379 -27.76 8.57 -11.32
CA ASN A 379 -27.99 9.79 -10.56
C ASN A 379 -27.55 11.07 -11.30
N SER A 380 -28.34 12.14 -11.17
CA SER A 380 -27.94 13.47 -11.64
C SER A 380 -27.10 14.23 -10.60
N ASP A 381 -27.20 13.89 -9.30
CA ASP A 381 -26.45 14.54 -8.23
C ASP A 381 -24.99 14.07 -8.21
N VAL A 382 -24.05 15.01 -8.39
CA VAL A 382 -22.61 14.76 -8.36
C VAL A 382 -22.16 14.15 -7.04
N ASP A 383 -22.65 14.65 -5.90
CA ASP A 383 -22.18 14.24 -4.57
C ASP A 383 -22.58 12.77 -4.31
N MET A 384 -23.79 12.39 -4.73
CA MET A 384 -24.27 11.01 -4.61
C MET A 384 -23.58 10.07 -5.62
N ARG A 385 -23.31 10.54 -6.84
CA ARG A 385 -22.54 9.78 -7.82
C ARG A 385 -21.14 9.45 -7.34
N GLU A 386 -20.49 10.42 -6.70
CA GLU A 386 -19.16 10.26 -6.11
C GLU A 386 -19.19 9.24 -4.97
N GLU A 387 -20.10 9.41 -4.00
CA GLU A 387 -20.24 8.48 -2.86
C GLU A 387 -20.52 7.04 -3.32
N ALA A 388 -21.49 6.87 -4.23
CA ALA A 388 -21.86 5.55 -4.74
C ALA A 388 -20.70 4.91 -5.53
N LEU A 389 -20.01 5.66 -6.40
CA LEU A 389 -18.87 5.11 -7.13
C LEU A 389 -17.72 4.77 -6.19
N PHE A 390 -17.48 5.60 -5.17
CA PHE A 390 -16.47 5.32 -4.16
C PHE A 390 -16.75 4.02 -3.42
N LYS A 391 -18.01 3.75 -3.03
CA LYS A 391 -18.40 2.50 -2.37
C LYS A 391 -18.24 1.27 -3.27
N HIS A 392 -18.56 1.39 -4.56
CA HIS A 392 -18.23 0.39 -5.57
C HIS A 392 -16.72 0.10 -5.59
N VAL A 393 -15.90 1.13 -5.78
CA VAL A 393 -14.43 1.03 -5.83
C VAL A 393 -13.85 0.45 -4.54
N LEU A 394 -14.39 0.83 -3.38
CA LEU A 394 -13.95 0.35 -2.07
C LEU A 394 -14.22 -1.14 -1.90
N LEU A 395 -15.38 -1.65 -2.35
CA LEU A 395 -15.64 -3.09 -2.33
C LEU A 395 -14.65 -3.86 -3.22
N HIS A 396 -14.35 -3.38 -4.42
CA HIS A 396 -13.29 -3.96 -5.25
C HIS A 396 -11.93 -3.91 -4.55
N ALA A 397 -11.59 -2.79 -3.89
CA ALA A 397 -10.33 -2.68 -3.15
C ALA A 397 -10.21 -3.65 -1.97
N ILE A 398 -11.31 -4.01 -1.32
CA ILE A 398 -11.33 -4.93 -0.16
C ILE A 398 -11.35 -6.40 -0.60
N HIS A 399 -12.10 -6.69 -1.66
CA HIS A 399 -12.52 -8.06 -2.01
C HIS A 399 -12.15 -8.51 -3.43
N GLY A 400 -11.78 -7.60 -4.31
CA GLY A 400 -11.45 -7.88 -5.70
C GLY A 400 -9.97 -8.18 -5.93
N ASP A 401 -9.67 -8.58 -7.16
CA ASP A 401 -8.31 -8.71 -7.66
C ASP A 401 -7.54 -7.38 -7.53
N ALA A 402 -6.26 -7.44 -7.16
CA ALA A 402 -5.49 -6.24 -6.88
C ALA A 402 -5.31 -5.34 -8.12
N SER A 403 -5.17 -5.93 -9.30
CA SER A 403 -4.94 -5.19 -10.54
C SER A 403 -6.22 -4.47 -10.98
N ASP A 404 -7.37 -5.16 -11.00
CA ASP A 404 -8.67 -4.54 -11.28
C ASP A 404 -8.97 -3.44 -10.26
N ALA A 405 -8.84 -3.74 -8.96
CA ALA A 405 -9.09 -2.76 -7.91
C ALA A 405 -8.20 -1.51 -8.04
N LEU A 406 -6.92 -1.68 -8.38
CA LEU A 406 -6.00 -0.56 -8.64
C LEU A 406 -6.48 0.30 -9.81
N GLN A 407 -6.91 -0.32 -10.91
CA GLN A 407 -7.48 0.39 -12.06
C GLN A 407 -8.75 1.16 -11.69
N GLN A 408 -9.65 0.56 -10.90
CA GLN A 408 -10.87 1.22 -10.42
C GLN A 408 -10.53 2.46 -9.57
N VAL A 409 -9.57 2.34 -8.65
CA VAL A 409 -9.11 3.47 -7.81
C VAL A 409 -8.49 4.58 -8.66
N VAL A 410 -7.64 4.26 -9.63
CA VAL A 410 -7.04 5.23 -10.55
C VAL A 410 -8.13 5.95 -11.36
N SER A 411 -9.09 5.20 -11.89
CA SER A 411 -10.23 5.73 -12.65
C SER A 411 -11.08 6.67 -11.80
N PHE A 412 -11.37 6.28 -10.56
CA PHE A 412 -12.08 7.12 -9.59
C PHE A 412 -11.36 8.45 -9.34
N GLN A 413 -10.06 8.42 -9.05
CA GLN A 413 -9.25 9.62 -8.80
C GLN A 413 -9.19 10.56 -10.03
N LYS A 414 -9.18 10.00 -11.25
CA LYS A 414 -9.22 10.80 -12.49
C LYS A 414 -10.58 11.48 -12.65
N ARG A 415 -11.68 10.80 -12.32
CA ARG A 415 -13.05 11.32 -12.44
C ARG A 415 -13.40 12.33 -11.34
N PHE A 416 -12.91 12.08 -10.13
CA PHE A 416 -13.11 12.92 -8.94
C PHE A 416 -11.72 13.28 -8.38
N PRO A 417 -11.13 14.42 -8.79
CA PRO A 417 -9.76 14.79 -8.39
C PRO A 417 -9.68 15.48 -7.03
N ARG A 418 -10.82 15.87 -6.45
CA ARG A 418 -10.93 16.57 -5.17
C ARG A 418 -12.08 15.98 -4.36
N GLY A 419 -11.99 16.02 -3.04
CA GLY A 419 -13.02 15.49 -2.15
C GLY A 419 -12.42 14.60 -1.06
N VAL A 420 -13.23 14.25 -0.07
CA VAL A 420 -12.79 13.40 1.06
C VAL A 420 -12.46 11.99 0.58
N TYR A 421 -13.27 11.45 -0.34
CA TYR A 421 -13.09 10.10 -0.88
C TYR A 421 -11.77 9.95 -1.64
N VAL A 422 -11.32 10.99 -2.35
CA VAL A 422 -10.04 10.99 -3.06
C VAL A 422 -8.86 10.84 -2.12
N THR A 423 -8.91 11.52 -0.96
CA THR A 423 -7.89 11.38 0.09
C THR A 423 -7.84 9.96 0.62
N VAL A 424 -9.00 9.32 0.83
CA VAL A 424 -9.05 7.90 1.21
C VAL A 424 -8.50 7.01 0.09
N CYS A 425 -8.87 7.26 -1.17
CA CYS A 425 -8.37 6.54 -2.33
C CYS A 425 -6.85 6.61 -2.49
N ARG A 426 -6.17 7.67 -2.03
CA ARG A 426 -4.70 7.74 -2.03
C ARG A 426 -4.11 6.62 -1.18
N THR A 427 -4.61 6.46 0.06
CA THR A 427 -4.16 5.38 0.96
C THR A 427 -4.51 4.01 0.41
N ILE A 428 -5.70 3.86 -0.19
CA ILE A 428 -6.09 2.60 -0.84
C ILE A 428 -5.13 2.28 -2.01
N ARG A 429 -4.76 3.29 -2.81
CA ARG A 429 -3.83 3.13 -3.94
C ARG A 429 -2.43 2.72 -3.48
N GLU A 430 -1.89 3.29 -2.41
CA GLU A 430 -0.59 2.86 -1.85
C GLU A 430 -0.57 1.36 -1.52
N VAL A 431 -1.64 0.87 -0.88
CA VAL A 431 -1.77 -0.56 -0.53
C VAL A 431 -1.92 -1.42 -1.78
N LEU A 432 -2.74 -0.99 -2.74
CA LEU A 432 -2.98 -1.71 -3.98
C LEU A 432 -1.74 -1.79 -4.87
N VAL A 433 -0.98 -0.70 -5.01
CA VAL A 433 0.27 -0.66 -5.80
C VAL A 433 1.25 -1.68 -5.25
N ALA A 434 1.50 -1.70 -3.93
CA ALA A 434 2.36 -2.71 -3.33
C ALA A 434 1.85 -4.13 -3.60
N GLN A 435 0.55 -4.38 -3.43
CA GLN A 435 0.00 -5.72 -3.65
C GLN A 435 0.12 -6.18 -5.11
N VAL A 436 -0.20 -5.33 -6.07
CA VAL A 436 -0.03 -5.63 -7.51
C VAL A 436 1.44 -5.91 -7.83
N TYR A 437 2.37 -5.17 -7.22
CA TYR A 437 3.79 -5.44 -7.41
C TYR A 437 4.17 -6.86 -6.95
N HIS A 438 3.72 -7.28 -5.76
CA HIS A 438 4.06 -8.58 -5.17
C HIS A 438 3.37 -9.77 -5.87
N GLU A 439 2.15 -9.58 -6.39
CA GLU A 439 1.38 -10.65 -7.04
C GLU A 439 1.78 -10.87 -8.51
N SER A 440 2.41 -9.88 -9.14
CA SER A 440 2.76 -9.92 -10.56
C SER A 440 4.17 -10.46 -10.80
N SER A 441 4.36 -11.19 -11.90
CA SER A 441 5.65 -11.75 -12.30
C SER A 441 6.45 -10.79 -13.20
N TRP A 442 6.91 -9.67 -12.66
CA TRP A 442 7.57 -8.59 -13.43
C TRP A 442 8.85 -9.00 -14.15
N ARG A 443 9.56 -10.03 -13.68
CA ARG A 443 10.78 -10.53 -14.34
C ARG A 443 10.57 -11.02 -15.78
N LYS A 444 9.32 -11.25 -16.19
CA LYS A 444 8.95 -11.65 -17.56
C LYS A 444 8.33 -10.51 -18.37
N ASP A 445 8.11 -9.35 -17.76
CA ASP A 445 7.43 -8.19 -18.37
C ASP A 445 8.09 -6.88 -17.92
N ALA A 446 9.35 -6.68 -18.37
CA ALA A 446 10.09 -5.45 -18.10
C ALA A 446 9.36 -4.18 -18.61
N PRO A 447 8.77 -4.15 -19.83
CA PRO A 447 8.01 -2.99 -20.28
C PRO A 447 6.79 -2.69 -19.39
N GLY A 448 6.09 -3.74 -18.93
CA GLY A 448 5.01 -3.61 -17.97
C GLY A 448 5.46 -3.02 -16.64
N LEU A 449 6.60 -3.47 -16.10
CA LEU A 449 7.14 -2.96 -14.84
C LEU A 449 7.50 -1.47 -14.96
N ILE A 450 8.13 -1.06 -16.06
CA ILE A 450 8.47 0.35 -16.29
C ILE A 450 7.20 1.22 -16.29
N ARG A 451 6.18 0.83 -17.07
CA ARG A 451 4.91 1.56 -17.11
C ARG A 451 4.25 1.62 -15.73
N PHE A 452 4.31 0.52 -14.98
CA PHE A 452 3.75 0.43 -13.64
C PHE A 452 4.43 1.42 -12.68
N VAL A 453 5.77 1.46 -12.62
CA VAL A 453 6.47 2.37 -11.70
C VAL A 453 6.34 3.83 -12.11
N GLU A 454 6.29 4.12 -13.41
CA GLU A 454 6.07 5.49 -13.92
C GLU A 454 4.66 6.01 -13.61
N GLU A 455 3.61 5.19 -13.78
CA GLU A 455 2.23 5.57 -13.47
C GLU A 455 1.98 5.73 -11.97
N HIS A 456 2.74 5.03 -11.14
CA HIS A 456 2.52 4.92 -9.70
C HIS A 456 3.62 5.55 -8.84
N GLN A 457 4.51 6.38 -9.39
CA GLN A 457 5.69 6.93 -8.71
C GLN A 457 5.43 7.53 -7.31
N ASP A 458 4.29 8.21 -7.13
CA ASP A 458 3.89 8.82 -5.84
C ASP A 458 3.47 7.80 -4.76
N TYR A 459 3.26 6.54 -5.14
CA TYR A 459 2.62 5.49 -4.34
C TYR A 459 3.51 4.25 -4.14
N LEU A 460 4.82 4.34 -4.42
CA LEU A 460 5.75 3.21 -4.37
C LEU A 460 6.35 2.94 -3.00
N ALA A 461 6.00 3.70 -1.97
CA ALA A 461 6.61 3.63 -0.64
C ALA A 461 6.70 2.18 -0.10
N ALA A 462 5.59 1.45 -0.13
CA ALA A 462 5.54 0.06 0.34
C ALA A 462 6.14 -0.96 -0.63
N CYS A 463 6.30 -0.63 -1.92
CA CYS A 463 7.02 -1.51 -2.86
C CYS A 463 8.51 -1.56 -2.50
N MET A 464 9.07 -0.44 -2.06
CA MET A 464 10.49 -0.34 -1.75
C MET A 464 10.93 -1.07 -0.47
N ASP A 465 9.98 -1.56 0.33
CA ASP A 465 10.29 -2.46 1.44
C ASP A 465 10.71 -3.84 0.91
N ALA A 466 10.35 -4.19 -0.33
CA ALA A 466 10.82 -5.41 -0.98
C ALA A 466 12.27 -5.22 -1.47
N PRO A 467 13.22 -6.08 -1.05
CA PRO A 467 14.64 -5.92 -1.36
C PRO A 467 14.95 -6.01 -2.86
N ASP A 468 14.14 -6.77 -3.61
CA ASP A 468 14.31 -6.97 -5.04
C ASP A 468 13.68 -5.85 -5.89
N PHE A 469 12.90 -4.94 -5.30
CA PHE A 469 12.14 -3.92 -6.04
C PHE A 469 13.03 -3.00 -6.88
N LEU A 470 13.96 -2.29 -6.24
CA LEU A 470 14.85 -1.37 -6.96
C LEU A 470 15.76 -2.09 -7.96
N PRO A 471 16.40 -3.24 -7.62
CA PRO A 471 17.14 -4.03 -8.59
C PRO A 471 16.33 -4.48 -9.81
N ASP A 472 15.10 -4.96 -9.61
CA ASP A 472 14.23 -5.37 -10.72
C ASP A 472 13.86 -4.18 -11.62
N VAL A 473 13.63 -3.00 -11.04
CA VAL A 473 13.38 -1.76 -11.79
C VAL A 473 14.59 -1.34 -12.61
N VAL A 474 15.79 -1.27 -12.01
CA VAL A 474 17.03 -0.92 -12.73
C VAL A 474 17.24 -1.89 -13.89
N LYS A 475 17.13 -3.19 -13.63
CA LYS A 475 17.28 -4.22 -14.67
C LYS A 475 16.28 -4.03 -15.82
N ALA A 476 15.02 -3.70 -15.52
CA ALA A 476 14.03 -3.47 -16.56
C ALA A 476 14.37 -2.25 -17.44
N TYR A 477 14.82 -1.15 -16.84
CA TYR A 477 15.26 0.03 -17.59
C TYR A 477 16.54 -0.21 -18.40
N ASP A 478 17.49 -1.01 -17.87
CA ASP A 478 18.71 -1.41 -18.57
C ASP A 478 18.39 -2.27 -19.81
N GLU A 479 17.52 -3.28 -19.66
CA GLU A 479 17.07 -4.13 -20.78
C GLU A 479 16.32 -3.33 -21.85
N ALA A 480 15.63 -2.25 -21.45
CA ALA A 480 14.96 -1.33 -22.36
C ALA A 480 15.90 -0.29 -22.99
N GLY A 481 17.13 -0.16 -22.49
CA GLY A 481 18.08 0.86 -22.94
C GLY A 481 17.62 2.29 -22.64
N ARG A 482 17.00 2.53 -21.49
CA ARG A 482 16.38 3.82 -21.09
C ARG A 482 17.04 4.49 -19.87
N PRO A 483 18.37 4.75 -19.90
CA PRO A 483 19.10 5.28 -18.74
C PRO A 483 18.68 6.72 -18.37
N ILE A 484 18.26 7.54 -19.34
CA ILE A 484 17.83 8.92 -19.09
C ILE A 484 16.52 8.93 -18.28
N GLU A 485 15.58 8.07 -18.64
CA GLU A 485 14.30 7.97 -17.94
C GLU A 485 14.46 7.35 -16.55
N LEU A 486 15.37 6.38 -16.37
CA LEU A 486 15.72 5.85 -15.06
C LEU A 486 16.29 6.95 -14.15
N ILE A 487 17.24 7.75 -14.66
CA ILE A 487 17.79 8.91 -13.93
C ILE A 487 16.67 9.85 -13.51
N LYS A 488 15.76 10.18 -14.43
CA LYS A 488 14.64 11.10 -14.16
C LYS A 488 13.73 10.52 -13.08
N PHE A 489 13.33 9.25 -13.21
CA PHE A 489 12.48 8.56 -12.26
C PHE A 489 13.10 8.55 -10.85
N PHE A 490 14.36 8.10 -10.72
CA PHE A 490 15.04 8.10 -9.42
C PHE A 490 15.29 9.50 -8.84
N SER A 491 15.53 10.49 -9.70
CA SER A 491 15.63 11.89 -9.25
C SER A 491 14.32 12.38 -8.65
N THR A 492 13.18 12.05 -9.26
CA THR A 492 11.86 12.37 -8.70
C THR A 492 11.62 11.62 -7.40
N LEU A 493 11.97 10.33 -7.32
CA LEU A 493 11.84 9.56 -6.09
C LEU A 493 12.61 10.20 -4.93
N LEU A 494 13.82 10.71 -5.15
CA LEU A 494 14.65 11.34 -4.12
C LEU A 494 14.01 12.58 -3.45
N ASP A 495 13.00 13.19 -4.06
CA ASP A 495 12.23 14.29 -3.47
C ASP A 495 11.21 13.82 -2.42
N HIS A 496 10.89 12.52 -2.40
CA HIS A 496 9.96 11.94 -1.43
C HIS A 496 10.65 11.59 -0.10
N GLN A 497 10.02 12.01 1.01
CA GLN A 497 10.54 11.74 2.36
C GLN A 497 10.64 10.25 2.69
N TRP A 498 9.77 9.43 2.10
CA TRP A 498 9.71 7.99 2.35
C TRP A 498 10.85 7.18 1.69
N VAL A 499 11.71 7.80 0.87
CA VAL A 499 12.89 7.10 0.30
C VAL A 499 13.86 6.64 1.39
N GLY A 500 14.02 7.42 2.47
CA GLY A 500 14.75 7.00 3.67
C GLY A 500 16.07 6.27 3.39
N THR A 501 16.13 5.01 3.82
CA THR A 501 17.33 4.15 3.72
C THR A 501 17.68 3.70 2.31
N ASN A 502 16.77 3.84 1.35
CA ASN A 502 17.03 3.48 -0.05
C ASN A 502 17.78 4.57 -0.80
N GLY A 503 17.80 5.80 -0.27
CA GLY A 503 18.44 6.95 -0.93
C GLY A 503 19.87 6.70 -1.43
N PRO A 504 20.78 6.09 -0.64
CA PRO A 504 22.12 5.74 -1.10
C PRO A 504 22.13 4.93 -2.41
N TYR A 505 21.26 3.93 -2.53
CA TYR A 505 21.13 3.11 -3.73
C TYR A 505 20.71 3.96 -4.94
N LEU A 506 19.68 4.81 -4.81
CA LEU A 506 19.22 5.66 -5.91
C LEU A 506 20.33 6.62 -6.39
N TYR A 507 21.06 7.25 -5.48
CA TYR A 507 22.19 8.11 -5.85
C TYR A 507 23.31 7.34 -6.56
N GLU A 508 23.62 6.11 -6.11
CA GLU A 508 24.62 5.26 -6.76
C GLU A 508 24.22 4.94 -8.21
N GLU A 509 22.95 4.56 -8.43
CA GLU A 509 22.43 4.23 -9.76
C GLU A 509 22.33 5.43 -10.68
N ILE A 510 21.91 6.60 -10.18
CA ILE A 510 21.91 7.85 -10.96
C ILE A 510 23.34 8.19 -11.40
N ALA A 511 24.32 8.10 -10.49
CA ALA A 511 25.72 8.39 -10.84
C ALA A 511 26.27 7.38 -11.85
N SER A 512 25.93 6.10 -11.73
CA SER A 512 26.37 5.04 -12.67
C SER A 512 25.81 5.24 -14.07
N ASN A 513 24.53 5.61 -14.17
CA ASN A 513 23.92 5.93 -15.46
C ASN A 513 24.45 7.25 -16.05
N ALA A 514 24.78 8.25 -15.21
CA ALA A 514 25.43 9.47 -15.65
C ALA A 514 26.84 9.20 -16.22
N ASP A 515 27.63 8.35 -15.56
CA ASP A 515 28.94 7.91 -16.05
C ASP A 515 28.82 7.21 -17.42
N LEU A 516 27.82 6.32 -17.58
CA LEU A 516 27.55 5.61 -18.85
C LEU A 516 27.23 6.59 -19.99
N LEU A 517 26.52 7.67 -19.69
CA LEU A 517 26.16 8.71 -20.64
C LEU A 517 27.29 9.73 -20.89
N GLY A 518 28.38 9.67 -20.12
CA GLY A 518 29.44 10.67 -20.14
C GLY A 518 29.04 12.03 -19.53
N ASP A 519 27.90 12.10 -18.82
CA ASP A 519 27.43 13.32 -18.16
C ASP A 519 28.17 13.55 -16.84
N SER A 520 29.40 14.03 -16.96
CA SER A 520 30.28 14.31 -15.82
C SER A 520 29.71 15.36 -14.87
N ALA A 521 28.89 16.29 -15.36
CA ALA A 521 28.29 17.34 -14.54
C ALA A 521 27.20 16.76 -13.62
N LEU A 522 26.35 15.90 -14.14
CA LEU A 522 25.35 15.19 -13.35
C LEU A 522 26.01 14.21 -12.37
N ALA A 523 27.03 13.46 -12.81
CA ALA A 523 27.79 12.56 -11.95
C ALA A 523 28.41 13.32 -10.76
N GLU A 524 29.10 14.44 -11.02
CA GLU A 524 29.69 15.30 -9.98
C GLU A 524 28.63 15.75 -8.96
N LYS A 525 27.52 16.33 -9.46
CA LYS A 525 26.42 16.84 -8.63
C LYS A 525 25.84 15.74 -7.73
N THR A 526 25.61 14.57 -8.30
CA THR A 526 24.98 13.42 -7.63
C THR A 526 25.89 12.84 -6.56
N LEU A 527 27.17 12.61 -6.87
CA LEU A 527 28.17 12.09 -5.92
C LEU A 527 28.40 13.05 -4.74
N ARG A 528 28.47 14.37 -5.00
CA ARG A 528 28.53 15.37 -3.94
C ARG A 528 27.30 15.34 -3.03
N ALA A 529 26.11 15.23 -3.63
CA ALA A 529 24.87 15.14 -2.87
C ALA A 529 24.85 13.90 -1.96
N PHE A 530 25.29 12.74 -2.48
CA PHE A 530 25.47 11.52 -1.70
C PHE A 530 26.40 11.76 -0.52
N LEU A 531 27.61 12.25 -0.76
CA LEU A 531 28.64 12.40 0.28
C LEU A 531 28.23 13.40 1.37
N ARG A 532 27.46 14.43 1.02
CA ARG A 532 26.89 15.38 1.98
C ARG A 532 25.79 14.74 2.83
N LYS A 533 24.92 13.93 2.24
CA LYS A 533 23.74 13.36 2.91
C LYS A 533 24.07 12.07 3.68
N TYR A 534 25.05 11.30 3.21
CA TYR A 534 25.43 9.98 3.72
C TYR A 534 26.95 9.84 3.95
N PRO A 535 27.59 10.74 4.72
CA PRO A 535 29.05 10.76 4.88
C PRO A 535 29.63 9.50 5.55
N THR A 536 28.83 8.80 6.37
CA THR A 536 29.26 7.60 7.11
C THR A 536 28.82 6.28 6.45
N HIS A 537 28.16 6.33 5.29
CA HIS A 537 27.67 5.12 4.62
C HIS A 537 28.84 4.25 4.14
N PRO A 538 28.74 2.89 4.15
CA PRO A 538 29.82 2.00 3.72
C PRO A 538 30.35 2.29 2.31
N ARG A 539 29.48 2.83 1.44
CA ARG A 539 29.82 3.20 0.05
C ARG A 539 30.43 4.59 -0.11
N ALA A 540 30.53 5.40 0.96
CA ALA A 540 31.08 6.76 0.88
C ALA A 540 32.52 6.78 0.36
N ARG A 541 33.36 5.80 0.72
CA ARG A 541 34.73 5.68 0.18
C ARG A 541 34.73 5.47 -1.33
N LEU A 542 33.87 4.58 -1.83
CA LEU A 542 33.71 4.38 -3.26
C LEU A 542 33.19 5.64 -3.97
N MET A 543 32.27 6.38 -3.35
CA MET A 543 31.76 7.63 -3.92
C MET A 543 32.83 8.74 -3.97
N LEU A 544 33.73 8.81 -2.98
CA LEU A 544 34.90 9.69 -3.04
C LEU A 544 35.85 9.29 -4.17
N GLU A 545 36.11 7.99 -4.34
CA GLU A 545 36.93 7.47 -5.43
C GLU A 545 36.36 7.86 -6.80
N ARG A 546 35.06 7.63 -7.01
CA ARG A 546 34.35 8.03 -8.23
C ARG A 546 34.41 9.54 -8.47
N LEU A 547 34.17 10.34 -7.43
CA LEU A 547 34.21 11.80 -7.53
C LEU A 547 35.61 12.31 -7.90
N GLY A 548 36.66 11.72 -7.33
CA GLY A 548 38.04 12.01 -7.69
C GLY A 548 38.35 11.67 -9.15
N GLY A 549 37.81 10.57 -9.68
CA GLY A 549 37.88 10.22 -11.10
C GLY A 549 37.18 11.26 -11.99
N VAL A 550 35.98 11.70 -11.62
CA VAL A 550 35.25 12.78 -12.34
C VAL A 550 36.06 14.07 -12.38
N TYR A 551 36.71 14.45 -11.26
CA TYR A 551 37.60 15.61 -11.23
C TYR A 551 38.82 15.47 -12.11
N PHE A 552 39.46 14.30 -12.08
CA PHE A 552 40.62 14.03 -12.90
C PHE A 552 40.27 14.15 -14.40
N MET A 553 39.17 13.52 -14.84
CA MET A 553 38.70 13.59 -16.23
C MET A 553 38.33 15.03 -16.64
N GLY A 554 37.81 15.83 -15.70
CA GLY A 554 37.54 17.25 -15.91
C GLY A 554 38.75 18.18 -15.82
N GLY A 555 39.98 17.66 -15.64
CA GLY A 555 41.20 18.46 -15.48
C GLY A 555 41.30 19.23 -14.16
N LYS A 556 40.39 18.98 -13.22
CA LYS A 556 40.33 19.61 -11.89
C LYS A 556 41.28 18.89 -10.92
N TYR A 557 42.58 18.97 -11.20
CA TYR A 557 43.59 18.20 -10.48
C TYR A 557 43.65 18.53 -8.99
N GLN A 558 43.40 19.78 -8.60
CA GLN A 558 43.38 20.19 -7.20
C GLN A 558 42.30 19.46 -6.41
N GLU A 559 41.08 19.46 -6.92
CA GLU A 559 39.93 18.80 -6.32
C GLU A 559 40.09 17.28 -6.33
N ALA A 560 40.64 16.71 -7.41
CA ALA A 560 40.95 15.27 -7.49
C ALA A 560 41.94 14.86 -6.38
N ARG A 561 43.01 15.63 -6.20
CA ARG A 561 43.97 15.42 -5.10
C ARG A 561 43.28 15.49 -3.75
N ASP A 562 42.57 16.58 -3.47
CA ASP A 562 41.97 16.79 -2.14
C ASP A 562 40.96 15.70 -1.79
N THR A 563 40.23 15.21 -2.79
CA THR A 563 39.25 14.13 -2.64
C THR A 563 39.90 12.75 -2.41
N LEU A 564 41.05 12.48 -3.01
CA LEU A 564 41.67 11.14 -3.03
C LEU A 564 42.89 11.00 -2.10
N LEU A 565 43.41 12.08 -1.52
CA LEU A 565 44.67 12.05 -0.75
C LEU A 565 44.69 11.02 0.39
N TRP A 566 43.52 10.71 0.97
CA TRP A 566 43.35 9.71 2.01
C TRP A 566 43.80 8.30 1.60
N LEU A 567 43.85 7.98 0.30
CA LEU A 567 44.31 6.70 -0.23
C LEU A 567 45.78 6.40 0.10
N LEU A 568 46.59 7.41 0.45
CA LEU A 568 47.98 7.24 0.86
C LEU A 568 48.15 6.82 2.33
N ASN A 569 47.07 6.76 3.10
CA ASN A 569 47.11 6.35 4.50
C ASN A 569 47.28 4.83 4.62
N LYS A 570 48.15 4.37 5.53
CA LYS A 570 48.54 2.96 5.66
C LYS A 570 47.38 1.97 5.89
N LYS A 571 46.25 2.42 6.45
CA LYS A 571 45.08 1.58 6.76
C LYS A 571 44.02 1.58 5.66
N GLU A 572 44.19 2.44 4.67
CA GLU A 572 43.22 2.67 3.60
C GLU A 572 43.64 1.91 2.35
N ARG A 573 42.66 1.47 1.56
CA ARG A 573 42.87 0.82 0.26
C ARG A 573 41.81 1.29 -0.71
N ALA A 574 42.21 1.57 -1.94
CA ALA A 574 41.28 1.89 -2.99
C ALA A 574 40.39 0.67 -3.32
N GLN A 575 39.11 0.91 -3.54
CA GLN A 575 38.19 -0.09 -4.07
C GLN A 575 38.34 -0.24 -5.58
N ARG A 576 38.76 0.83 -6.27
CA ARG A 576 39.12 0.85 -7.70
C ARG A 576 40.61 1.17 -7.83
N SER A 577 41.38 0.33 -8.53
CA SER A 577 42.83 0.51 -8.66
C SER A 577 43.17 1.84 -9.34
N GLU A 578 42.40 2.23 -10.36
CA GLU A 578 42.57 3.46 -11.13
C GLU A 578 42.51 4.74 -10.27
N SER A 579 41.87 4.67 -9.09
CA SER A 579 41.86 5.78 -8.12
C SER A 579 43.27 6.20 -7.71
N TYR A 580 44.21 5.25 -7.59
CA TYR A 580 45.62 5.56 -7.31
C TYR A 580 46.30 6.27 -8.48
N TYR A 581 45.98 5.89 -9.72
CA TYR A 581 46.48 6.57 -10.90
C TYR A 581 45.96 8.02 -10.98
N TYR A 582 44.66 8.23 -10.79
CA TYR A 582 44.05 9.57 -10.78
C TYR A 582 44.68 10.47 -9.71
N LEU A 583 44.90 9.94 -8.50
CA LEU A 583 45.59 10.66 -7.44
C LEU A 583 47.06 10.96 -7.81
N GLY A 584 47.78 9.96 -8.32
CA GLY A 584 49.20 10.10 -8.67
C GLY A 584 49.44 11.14 -9.75
N ARG A 585 48.62 11.14 -10.81
CA ARG A 585 48.67 12.15 -11.87
C ARG A 585 48.33 13.52 -11.35
N SER A 586 47.25 13.65 -10.59
CA SER A 586 46.82 14.93 -10.04
C SER A 586 47.87 15.56 -9.13
N LEU A 587 48.59 14.74 -8.36
CA LEU A 587 49.72 15.17 -7.53
C LEU A 587 50.94 15.58 -8.35
N TRP A 588 51.23 14.86 -9.45
CA TRP A 588 52.34 15.18 -10.35
C TRP A 588 52.15 16.56 -11.00
N GLU A 589 50.96 16.82 -11.55
CA GLU A 589 50.61 18.13 -12.14
C GLU A 589 50.70 19.26 -11.11
N GLN A 590 50.44 18.97 -9.83
CA GLN A 590 50.58 19.91 -8.71
C GLN A 590 51.99 19.98 -8.10
N LYS A 591 53.00 19.40 -8.74
CA LYS A 591 54.40 19.41 -8.29
C LYS A 591 54.65 18.66 -6.97
N GLY A 592 53.73 17.80 -6.55
CA GLY A 592 53.81 16.95 -5.35
C GLY A 592 54.58 15.64 -5.58
N ALA A 593 55.83 15.72 -6.06
CA ALA A 593 56.58 14.56 -6.58
C ALA A 593 56.64 13.35 -5.62
N ALA A 594 56.95 13.56 -4.34
CA ALA A 594 57.09 12.45 -3.39
C ALA A 594 55.78 11.69 -3.14
N GLN A 595 54.64 12.38 -3.13
CA GLN A 595 53.32 11.77 -2.95
C GLN A 595 52.83 11.14 -4.25
N ALA A 596 53.10 11.78 -5.40
CA ALA A 596 52.79 11.25 -6.73
C ALA A 596 53.48 9.89 -6.95
N GLY A 597 54.77 9.78 -6.64
CA GLY A 597 55.51 8.52 -6.75
C GLY A 597 54.90 7.40 -5.89
N LYS A 598 54.52 7.70 -4.64
CA LYS A 598 53.86 6.73 -3.76
C LYS A 598 52.51 6.25 -4.30
N ALA A 599 51.69 7.17 -4.82
CA ALA A 599 50.41 6.82 -5.42
C ALA A 599 50.60 5.91 -6.65
N MET A 600 51.55 6.24 -7.52
CA MET A 600 51.85 5.42 -8.71
C MET A 600 52.41 4.05 -8.35
N ASP A 601 53.25 3.94 -7.32
CA ASP A 601 53.73 2.65 -6.84
C ASP A 601 52.58 1.75 -6.35
N LEU A 602 51.62 2.33 -5.63
CA LEU A 602 50.41 1.63 -5.20
C LEU A 602 49.57 1.19 -6.40
N TYR A 603 49.39 2.07 -7.39
CA TYR A 603 48.69 1.73 -8.63
C TYR A 603 49.35 0.54 -9.33
N ILE A 604 50.66 0.62 -9.63
CA ILE A 604 51.44 -0.44 -10.29
C ILE A 604 51.33 -1.77 -9.53
N ALA A 605 51.42 -1.73 -8.20
CA ALA A 605 51.30 -2.93 -7.37
C ALA A 605 49.90 -3.59 -7.44
N THR A 606 48.86 -2.82 -7.74
CA THR A 606 47.46 -3.31 -7.83
C THR A 606 47.00 -3.62 -9.25
N ALA A 607 47.40 -2.83 -10.24
CA ALA A 607 46.93 -2.88 -11.62
C ALA A 607 47.35 -4.17 -12.35
N GLY A 608 48.44 -4.83 -11.94
CA GLY A 608 48.85 -6.14 -12.48
C GLY A 608 47.87 -7.30 -12.20
N ARG A 609 46.74 -7.04 -11.53
CA ARG A 609 45.70 -8.03 -11.21
C ARG A 609 44.45 -7.89 -12.08
N ASP A 610 44.26 -6.77 -12.77
CA ASP A 610 43.03 -6.46 -13.51
C ASP A 610 43.34 -6.08 -14.97
N ALA A 611 42.80 -6.85 -15.92
CA ALA A 611 43.19 -6.74 -17.32
C ALA A 611 42.82 -5.38 -17.95
N LYS A 612 41.78 -4.71 -17.43
CA LYS A 612 41.28 -3.41 -17.92
C LYS A 612 42.23 -2.24 -17.66
N ASP A 613 43.09 -2.37 -16.65
CA ASP A 613 43.96 -1.29 -16.17
C ASP A 613 45.33 -1.27 -16.85
N THR A 614 45.61 -2.27 -17.68
CA THR A 614 46.93 -2.43 -18.31
C THR A 614 47.32 -1.25 -19.20
N HIS A 615 46.35 -0.54 -19.78
CA HIS A 615 46.60 0.60 -20.67
C HIS A 615 47.19 1.84 -19.98
N LEU A 616 46.98 2.02 -18.67
CA LEU A 616 47.52 3.17 -17.91
C LEU A 616 48.90 2.86 -17.29
N LEU A 617 49.33 1.60 -17.30
CA LEU A 617 50.60 1.17 -16.70
C LEU A 617 51.81 1.92 -17.29
N PRO A 618 51.98 2.07 -18.62
CA PRO A 618 53.10 2.82 -19.17
C PRO A 618 53.20 4.25 -18.61
N ASP A 619 52.10 4.99 -18.53
CA ASP A 619 52.15 6.33 -17.97
C ASP A 619 52.44 6.32 -16.46
N ALA A 620 51.84 5.38 -15.71
CA ALA A 620 52.10 5.25 -14.28
C ALA A 620 53.57 4.98 -13.96
N TYR A 621 54.23 4.06 -14.68
CA TYR A 621 55.66 3.79 -14.52
C TYR A 621 56.50 5.02 -14.87
N TYR A 622 56.14 5.75 -15.92
CA TYR A 622 56.87 6.95 -16.33
C TYR A 622 56.76 8.06 -15.28
N VAL A 623 55.56 8.31 -14.74
CA VAL A 623 55.33 9.29 -13.68
C VAL A 623 56.01 8.86 -12.39
N ALA A 624 55.98 7.57 -12.04
CA ALA A 624 56.68 7.04 -10.88
C ALA A 624 58.22 7.22 -10.96
N ALA A 625 58.80 7.05 -12.15
CA ALA A 625 60.22 7.31 -12.38
C ALA A 625 60.54 8.81 -12.31
N SER A 626 59.73 9.64 -12.95
CA SER A 626 59.89 11.10 -12.97
C SER A 626 59.75 11.72 -11.57
N ALA A 627 58.81 11.20 -10.77
CA ALA A 627 58.63 11.55 -9.36
C ALA A 627 59.89 11.27 -8.54
N ARG A 628 60.49 10.08 -8.69
CA ARG A 628 61.73 9.70 -8.00
C ARG A 628 62.90 10.60 -8.41
N LEU A 629 63.04 10.90 -9.69
CA LEU A 629 64.05 11.86 -10.18
C LEU A 629 63.90 13.23 -9.55
N ALA A 630 62.68 13.78 -9.53
CA ALA A 630 62.40 15.08 -8.92
C ALA A 630 62.72 15.11 -7.41
N THR A 631 62.64 13.96 -6.73
CA THR A 631 63.05 13.81 -5.32
C THR A 631 64.53 13.46 -5.12
N GLY A 632 65.31 13.34 -6.20
CA GLY A 632 66.74 13.00 -6.16
C GLY A 632 67.08 11.50 -6.14
N ASP A 633 66.09 10.60 -6.13
CA ASP A 633 66.30 9.15 -6.17
C ASP A 633 66.52 8.64 -7.60
N ARG A 634 67.71 8.92 -8.14
CA ARG A 634 68.11 8.52 -9.49
C ARG A 634 68.18 7.00 -9.68
N LYS A 635 68.66 6.28 -8.66
CA LYS A 635 68.75 4.80 -8.69
C LYS A 635 67.38 4.15 -8.71
N GLY A 636 66.45 4.63 -7.89
CA GLY A 636 65.07 4.16 -7.88
C GLY A 636 64.34 4.49 -9.19
N ALA A 637 64.57 5.68 -9.75
CA ALA A 637 64.00 6.04 -11.05
C ALA A 637 64.44 5.08 -12.17
N LEU A 638 65.73 4.76 -12.26
CA LEU A 638 66.24 3.80 -13.24
C LEU A 638 65.61 2.41 -13.10
N ARG A 639 65.47 1.90 -11.86
CA ARG A 639 64.82 0.60 -11.63
C ARG A 639 63.37 0.55 -12.14
N ILE A 640 62.65 1.66 -11.99
CA ILE A 640 61.25 1.76 -12.42
C ILE A 640 61.16 1.87 -13.94
N LEU A 641 62.05 2.63 -14.57
CA LEU A 641 62.14 2.68 -16.03
C LEU A 641 62.48 1.31 -16.62
N ASP A 642 63.46 0.61 -16.07
CA ASP A 642 63.84 -0.75 -16.49
C ASP A 642 62.68 -1.75 -16.35
N ALA A 643 61.83 -1.58 -15.34
CA ALA A 643 60.62 -2.38 -15.17
C ALA A 643 59.56 -2.02 -16.22
N GLY A 644 59.38 -0.73 -16.52
CA GLY A 644 58.45 -0.25 -17.55
C GLY A 644 58.85 -0.66 -18.97
N ILE A 645 60.15 -0.71 -19.28
CA ILE A 645 60.69 -1.20 -20.57
C ILE A 645 60.29 -2.66 -20.84
N LYS A 646 60.10 -3.45 -19.78
CA LYS A 646 59.75 -4.88 -19.86
C LYS A 646 58.24 -5.13 -19.93
N LEU A 647 57.41 -4.08 -19.90
CA LEU A 647 55.97 -4.24 -20.05
C LEU A 647 55.62 -4.74 -21.47
N PRO A 648 54.68 -5.69 -21.59
CA PRO A 648 54.17 -6.10 -22.89
C PRO A 648 53.43 -4.93 -23.56
N ASP A 649 53.61 -4.78 -24.87
CA ASP A 649 52.95 -3.77 -25.71
C ASP A 649 53.06 -2.32 -25.18
N ASN A 650 54.21 -1.95 -24.59
CA ASN A 650 54.49 -0.59 -24.16
C ASN A 650 54.76 0.35 -25.34
N GLU A 651 53.76 1.13 -25.74
CA GLU A 651 53.87 2.14 -26.81
C GLU A 651 54.83 3.30 -26.49
N ARG A 652 55.25 3.44 -25.23
CA ARG A 652 56.17 4.50 -24.77
C ARG A 652 57.60 3.99 -24.57
N ASN A 653 57.92 2.79 -25.03
CA ASN A 653 59.20 2.14 -24.72
C ASN A 653 60.42 3.00 -25.12
N GLU A 654 60.37 3.71 -26.24
CA GLU A 654 61.41 4.63 -26.68
C GLU A 654 61.66 5.76 -25.68
N GLU A 655 60.58 6.35 -25.16
CA GLU A 655 60.65 7.43 -24.17
C GLU A 655 61.30 6.94 -22.87
N PHE A 656 60.99 5.72 -22.44
CA PHE A 656 61.59 5.10 -21.26
C PHE A 656 63.10 4.85 -21.42
N LEU A 657 63.49 4.25 -22.55
CA LEU A 657 64.88 3.98 -22.89
C LEU A 657 65.69 5.29 -22.98
N TYR A 658 65.13 6.31 -23.65
CA TYR A 658 65.75 7.61 -23.74
C TYR A 658 65.94 8.23 -22.34
N LYS A 659 64.90 8.19 -21.50
CA LYS A 659 64.98 8.75 -20.14
C LYS A 659 66.01 8.03 -19.28
N ALA A 660 66.12 6.70 -19.39
CA ALA A 660 67.15 5.93 -18.69
C ALA A 660 68.57 6.31 -19.17
N GLY A 661 68.73 6.55 -20.47
CA GLY A 661 69.96 7.08 -21.06
C GLY A 661 70.35 8.45 -20.48
N GLU A 662 69.41 9.40 -20.41
CA GLU A 662 69.65 10.73 -19.81
C GLU A 662 70.12 10.64 -18.35
N ILE A 663 69.44 9.84 -17.53
CA ILE A 663 69.77 9.71 -16.10
C ILE A 663 71.17 9.12 -15.93
N THR A 664 71.49 8.06 -16.69
CA THR A 664 72.81 7.40 -16.62
C THR A 664 73.94 8.29 -17.16
N ALA A 665 73.66 9.12 -18.16
CA ALA A 665 74.58 10.15 -18.65
C ALA A 665 74.89 11.17 -17.55
N LEU A 666 73.86 11.66 -16.84
CA LEU A 666 74.01 12.59 -15.71
C LEU A 666 74.74 11.97 -14.50
N GLU A 667 74.74 10.64 -14.37
CA GLU A 667 75.55 9.90 -13.39
C GLU A 667 77.00 9.65 -13.85
N GLY A 668 77.40 10.12 -15.04
CA GLY A 668 78.73 9.94 -15.61
C GLY A 668 79.00 8.54 -16.19
N LYS A 669 77.99 7.67 -16.27
CA LYS A 669 78.10 6.30 -16.79
C LYS A 669 77.91 6.28 -18.31
N LYS A 670 78.81 6.94 -19.04
CA LYS A 670 78.70 7.17 -20.49
C LYS A 670 78.44 5.90 -21.31
N LEU A 671 79.11 4.79 -20.99
CA LEU A 671 78.94 3.51 -21.69
C LEU A 671 77.51 2.94 -21.54
N VAL A 672 76.94 3.06 -20.33
CA VAL A 672 75.58 2.57 -20.05
C VAL A 672 74.54 3.48 -20.71
N ALA A 673 74.75 4.80 -20.66
CA ALA A 673 73.90 5.78 -21.33
C ALA A 673 73.83 5.54 -22.84
N ARG A 674 75.00 5.34 -23.47
CA ARG A 674 75.10 5.00 -24.89
C ARG A 674 74.33 3.73 -25.24
N ALA A 675 74.40 2.69 -24.41
CA ALA A 675 73.66 1.44 -24.63
C ALA A 675 72.13 1.63 -24.60
N TYR A 676 71.60 2.54 -23.77
CA TYR A 676 70.18 2.88 -23.77
C TYR A 676 69.78 3.66 -25.03
N PHE A 677 70.55 4.68 -25.43
CA PHE A 677 70.27 5.46 -26.64
C PHE A 677 70.36 4.63 -27.92
N GLU A 678 71.35 3.73 -28.02
CA GLU A 678 71.44 2.79 -29.16
C GLU A 678 70.23 1.86 -29.24
N GLN A 679 69.63 1.48 -28.10
CA GLN A 679 68.41 0.68 -28.12
C GLN A 679 67.22 1.46 -28.68
N VAL A 680 67.10 2.77 -28.40
CA VAL A 680 66.10 3.63 -29.04
C VAL A 680 66.30 3.66 -30.56
N ILE A 681 67.54 3.82 -31.03
CA ILE A 681 67.86 3.85 -32.47
C ILE A 681 67.53 2.52 -33.16
N LYS A 682 67.91 1.40 -32.54
CA LYS A 682 67.77 0.05 -33.13
C LYS A 682 66.35 -0.50 -33.06
N LYS A 683 65.63 -0.24 -31.97
CA LYS A 683 64.32 -0.86 -31.70
C LYS A 683 63.14 0.11 -31.82
N GLY A 684 63.39 1.42 -31.82
CA GLY A 684 62.35 2.43 -31.86
C GLY A 684 61.64 2.50 -33.21
N LYS A 685 60.36 2.87 -33.18
CA LYS A 685 59.53 3.10 -34.37
C LYS A 685 59.40 4.58 -34.69
N ASP A 686 59.45 5.44 -33.68
CA ASP A 686 59.34 6.89 -33.81
C ASP A 686 60.68 7.54 -34.22
N ASP A 687 60.68 8.28 -35.33
CA ASP A 687 61.88 8.90 -35.89
C ASP A 687 62.38 10.10 -35.08
N ASP A 688 61.52 10.78 -34.33
CA ASP A 688 61.93 11.91 -33.49
C ASP A 688 62.71 11.42 -32.26
N TRP A 689 62.26 10.33 -31.63
CA TRP A 689 63.01 9.69 -30.55
C TRP A 689 64.37 9.15 -31.01
N LYS A 690 64.47 8.62 -32.25
CA LYS A 690 65.75 8.19 -32.83
C LYS A 690 66.70 9.35 -33.03
N LYS A 691 66.22 10.49 -33.56
CA LYS A 691 67.03 11.70 -33.75
C LYS A 691 67.53 12.25 -32.42
N LEU A 692 66.67 12.33 -31.41
CA LEU A 692 67.05 12.76 -30.06
C LEU A 692 68.12 11.83 -29.47
N ALA A 693 67.96 10.52 -29.60
CA ALA A 693 68.95 9.54 -29.14
C ALA A 693 70.30 9.67 -29.86
N GLN A 694 70.29 9.93 -31.17
CA GLN A 694 71.49 10.15 -31.97
C GLN A 694 72.25 11.41 -31.51
N GLN A 695 71.53 12.52 -31.33
CA GLN A 695 72.10 13.77 -30.79
C GLN A 695 72.67 13.58 -29.37
N ALA A 696 71.96 12.82 -28.53
CA ALA A 696 72.43 12.51 -27.19
C ALA A 696 73.73 11.68 -27.20
N ILE A 697 73.88 10.72 -28.10
CA ILE A 697 75.14 9.96 -28.27
C ILE A 697 76.28 10.88 -28.71
N GLU A 698 76.06 11.75 -29.68
CA GLU A 698 77.06 12.71 -30.15
C GLU A 698 77.52 13.65 -29.03
N SER A 699 76.59 14.09 -28.18
CA SER A 699 76.90 14.92 -27.00
C SER A 699 77.72 14.18 -25.92
N LEU A 700 77.64 12.84 -25.84
CA LEU A 700 78.44 12.05 -24.89
C LEU A 700 79.92 11.98 -25.30
N ASP A 701 80.19 12.05 -26.61
CA ASP A 701 81.52 11.94 -27.22
C ASP A 701 82.28 13.28 -27.23
N VAL A 702 81.57 14.41 -27.16
CA VAL A 702 82.16 15.75 -26.95
C VAL A 702 82.44 15.94 -25.44
N GLY A 703 83.70 15.83 -25.02
CA GLY A 703 84.13 16.12 -23.64
C GLY A 703 83.82 17.56 -23.22
N PRO A 704 83.76 17.88 -21.89
CA PRO A 704 83.38 19.21 -21.44
C PRO A 704 84.34 20.26 -22.03
N ALA A 705 83.78 21.25 -22.72
CA ALA A 705 84.53 22.46 -23.05
C ALA A 705 85.06 23.06 -21.73
N LYS A 706 86.37 23.33 -21.68
CA LYS A 706 86.99 24.03 -20.55
C LYS A 706 86.39 25.43 -20.44
N ARG A 707 85.66 25.64 -19.34
CA ARG A 707 85.13 26.90 -18.76
C ARG A 707 84.08 27.66 -19.56
#